data_AF-A0A1V6UHE4-F1
#
_entry.id   AF-A0A1V6UHE4-F1
#
_cell.length_a   1.000
_cell.length_b   1.000
_cell.length_c   1.000
_cell.angle_alpha   90.00
_cell.angle_beta   90.00
_cell.angle_gamma   90.00
#
_symmetry.space_group_name_H-M   'P 1'
#
loop_
_entity.id
_entity.type
_entity.pdbx_description
1 polymer ?
#
loop_
_entity_poly.entity_id
_entity_poly.type
_entity_poly.pdbx_seq_one_letter_code
_entity_poly.pdbx_strand_id
1 'polypeptide(L)'
;MNRSDTIETHWPPGSLLCEDNTNTNQNRVIVFKAQKARSWNPLRLVAIGSISIVLWVAIRAKGLIQHQDIDPLDFAARTSKVLSEIPLIDGHNDLPFLVRLQLNNQIYGGNLPFSQGLASHTDLKRLQQGKVGGQFWSVFVECPQILHLDDPNHSVRDTLEQIDVAKRLVAEYSALQYCETAACARKAFKSKKISSMLGAEGLHQIGSSIAVIRQMYDLGVRYITLTHNCDNPFATAATTVTKTGKDSGLSDFGRDAIREMNRLGMMIDLSHTSHRTMRDVIAVTRAPVIFSHSACYALAKTMRNTPDDVLRMLPQNGGLIMIFFANKFIRPDNPEKASLEDVVDHIFHAATIAGWDHVGIGSDFDGTPGVAHGIDDVSAYPRLVEAVMRRGATDEQLSFSSASMLEAIRPTLPPNRHPNTGYQGSSSLDSLLGNVRQQTMLLGNLEASSTLLPVGRDDEGPAYSTAHFMNNASTIEGAQLLEALVNSKINNTIERLFVDWKGNGLESHVGAFLIQPFADAIIEEIVTLQQSENLRSDLLALSQRLFENSSRAVDIHRLMTLQGFIDQYTGPNLRWETMGVILTLVGIAATEFRAPYTLYRTEQERQTLKMNLIQFGNRCAIFCEALDVLNDVHILFLYQTFQVQSVFYGDQSTLQSSFLLRVHQNDNLAGLKTWRRLNDAACALLAAGLHESIQEACDIPFFLVEVRKRIFSRLYSIDISLATFLGRPPRMSKNFCCINLPLDIDENCYSLSDSALSAELEKLDHAGWNSEGHIRASAVMRWSTVTAMIREETLELLLGGNISNMQRRIIDLHHEINEAWENLPSFLRVPSHELWDTQRPRAEMECLHMVRLLYLQSAFLIEWAAWRHGIQQSSLFRSALELICSVNDALIRREQLPNLGFISLAWRVASCALPAAGALALYLLQPSSRCRFKELDPPSRRRVIENLSVLIAHMDILHSPSDGNFKLFSQAKRSLQSVVDMLLQPLNPLGMEASSTQLNTQLPPADWMVPDYCGFDGDFWAHFPDCLYTEENSDQALV
;
A
#
# COMPACT_ATOMS: atom_id res chain seq x y z
N MET A 1 46.91 47.90 -7.39
CA MET A 1 48.06 47.11 -7.89
C MET A 1 47.55 45.71 -8.23
N ASN A 2 47.96 45.16 -9.39
CA ASN A 2 48.09 43.75 -9.78
C ASN A 2 47.42 42.64 -8.90
N ARG A 3 46.75 41.61 -9.45
CA ARG A 3 46.41 41.22 -10.85
C ARG A 3 45.56 39.93 -10.78
N SER A 4 44.69 39.67 -11.77
CA SER A 4 44.22 38.33 -12.26
C SER A 4 43.63 37.30 -11.27
N ASP A 5 42.67 36.41 -11.55
CA ASP A 5 41.76 36.07 -12.68
C ASP A 5 40.86 34.88 -12.15
N THR A 6 39.71 34.43 -12.67
CA THR A 6 38.89 34.73 -13.86
C THR A 6 37.47 34.12 -13.73
N ILE A 7 36.48 34.73 -14.41
CA ILE A 7 35.32 34.12 -15.10
C ILE A 7 34.04 33.72 -14.31
N GLU A 8 32.92 34.12 -14.93
CA GLU A 8 31.50 34.01 -14.53
C GLU A 8 30.80 32.78 -15.13
N THR A 9 29.56 32.51 -14.69
CA THR A 9 28.38 32.46 -15.61
C THR A 9 27.07 32.58 -14.82
N HIS A 10 26.12 33.36 -15.34
CA HIS A 10 24.77 33.62 -14.80
C HIS A 10 23.74 33.47 -15.92
N TRP A 11 22.47 33.12 -15.59
CA TRP A 11 21.24 33.58 -16.29
C TRP A 11 19.95 33.15 -15.54
N PRO A 12 19.02 34.07 -15.23
CA PRO A 12 17.61 33.75 -14.93
C PRO A 12 16.62 34.71 -15.73
N PRO A 13 15.33 34.96 -15.39
CA PRO A 13 14.19 34.45 -16.19
C PRO A 13 13.08 35.49 -16.59
N GLY A 14 11.95 35.02 -17.15
CA GLY A 14 10.66 35.75 -17.34
C GLY A 14 10.27 36.08 -18.80
N SER A 15 9.02 36.38 -19.21
CA SER A 15 7.68 36.26 -18.57
C SER A 15 6.54 36.65 -19.57
N LEU A 16 5.35 36.02 -19.46
CA LEU A 16 3.96 36.51 -19.74
C LEU A 16 3.60 37.44 -20.95
N LEU A 17 2.57 37.07 -21.74
CA LEU A 17 1.23 37.75 -21.81
C LEU A 17 0.27 37.16 -22.90
N CYS A 18 -1.03 37.44 -22.77
CA CYS A 18 -2.17 36.85 -23.53
C CYS A 18 -2.59 37.64 -24.79
N GLU A 19 -3.40 37.02 -25.68
CA GLU A 19 -4.68 37.60 -26.15
C GLU A 19 -5.54 36.60 -26.98
N ASP A 20 -6.87 36.72 -26.88
CA ASP A 20 -7.88 35.92 -27.59
C ASP A 20 -8.17 36.40 -29.02
N ASN A 21 -8.55 35.48 -29.94
CA ASN A 21 -9.80 35.69 -30.70
C ASN A 21 -10.36 34.46 -31.44
N THR A 22 -11.61 34.62 -31.88
CA THR A 22 -12.54 33.55 -32.25
C THR A 22 -12.73 33.32 -33.77
N ASN A 23 -13.42 32.21 -34.07
CA ASN A 23 -14.27 31.93 -35.24
C ASN A 23 -13.68 31.32 -36.53
N THR A 24 -14.56 30.49 -37.10
CA THR A 24 -14.35 29.54 -38.20
C THR A 24 -14.90 30.06 -39.54
N ASN A 25 -14.21 29.79 -40.66
CA ASN A 25 -14.79 29.05 -41.80
C ASN A 25 -13.86 28.87 -43.02
N GLN A 26 -13.80 27.61 -43.48
CA GLN A 26 -13.73 27.10 -44.86
C GLN A 26 -12.64 27.52 -45.89
N ASN A 27 -11.98 26.47 -46.40
CA ASN A 27 -11.50 26.25 -47.77
C ASN A 27 -10.57 27.29 -48.45
N ARG A 28 -9.27 26.96 -48.52
CA ARG A 28 -8.40 27.34 -49.65
C ARG A 28 -7.54 26.19 -50.17
N VAL A 29 -7.55 26.05 -51.49
CA VAL A 29 -6.75 25.09 -52.29
C VAL A 29 -5.28 25.52 -52.30
N ILE A 30 -4.35 24.57 -52.13
CA ILE A 30 -2.91 24.82 -52.25
C ILE A 30 -2.44 24.42 -53.66
N VAL A 31 -1.92 25.40 -54.40
CA VAL A 31 -1.29 25.22 -55.71
C VAL A 31 0.24 25.24 -55.54
N PHE A 32 0.91 24.11 -55.79
CA PHE A 32 2.37 24.06 -55.83
C PHE A 32 2.90 24.49 -57.22
N LYS A 33 3.73 25.53 -57.26
CA LYS A 33 4.47 25.95 -58.46
C LYS A 33 5.72 25.09 -58.66
N ALA A 34 5.90 24.55 -59.86
CA ALA A 34 7.11 23.83 -60.25
C ALA A 34 8.34 24.76 -60.40
N GLN A 35 9.51 24.30 -59.98
CA GLN A 35 10.81 24.90 -60.29
C GLN A 35 11.61 24.04 -61.29
N LYS A 36 12.43 24.71 -62.11
CA LYS A 36 13.10 24.15 -63.30
C LYS A 36 14.14 23.07 -62.97
N ALA A 37 14.18 22.04 -63.81
CA ALA A 37 15.21 21.01 -63.80
C ALA A 37 16.61 21.58 -64.12
N ARG A 38 17.64 21.10 -63.41
CA ARG A 38 19.07 21.32 -63.71
C ARG A 38 19.60 20.12 -64.48
N SER A 39 20.31 20.36 -65.59
CA SER A 39 20.86 19.32 -66.47
C SER A 39 21.95 18.48 -65.78
N TRP A 40 21.86 17.15 -65.89
CA TRP A 40 22.84 16.22 -65.31
C TRP A 40 24.02 16.00 -66.27
N ASN A 41 25.24 16.05 -65.74
CA ASN A 41 26.47 15.82 -66.50
C ASN A 41 26.76 14.31 -66.59
N PRO A 42 26.90 13.71 -67.80
CA PRO A 42 26.99 12.25 -67.98
C PRO A 42 28.16 11.58 -67.24
N LEU A 43 29.26 12.31 -66.97
CA LEU A 43 30.40 11.77 -66.22
C LEU A 43 30.05 11.36 -64.78
N ARG A 44 29.05 12.01 -64.14
CA ARG A 44 28.60 11.62 -62.79
C ARG A 44 27.76 10.34 -62.78
N LEU A 45 27.02 10.06 -63.85
CA LEU A 45 26.26 8.81 -63.98
C LEU A 45 27.20 7.60 -64.16
N VAL A 46 28.30 7.75 -64.90
CA VAL A 46 29.33 6.70 -65.02
C VAL A 46 30.05 6.46 -63.69
N ALA A 47 30.35 7.51 -62.92
CA ALA A 47 30.94 7.38 -61.59
C ALA A 47 30.01 6.67 -60.58
N ILE A 48 28.72 7.04 -60.55
CA ILE A 48 27.73 6.38 -59.68
C ILE A 48 27.50 4.93 -60.13
N GLY A 49 27.39 4.66 -61.43
CA GLY A 49 27.25 3.31 -61.98
C GLY A 49 28.46 2.41 -61.67
N SER A 50 29.68 2.92 -61.79
CA SER A 50 30.90 2.16 -61.45
C SER A 50 31.05 1.92 -59.95
N ILE A 51 30.68 2.88 -59.08
CA ILE A 51 30.60 2.64 -57.62
C ILE A 51 29.53 1.59 -57.31
N SER A 52 28.35 1.65 -57.92
CA SER A 52 27.30 0.64 -57.75
C SER A 52 27.72 -0.75 -58.23
N ILE A 53 28.45 -0.85 -59.36
CA ILE A 53 28.99 -2.11 -59.85
C ILE A 53 30.10 -2.64 -58.93
N VAL A 54 31.00 -1.78 -58.44
CA VAL A 54 32.03 -2.19 -57.46
C VAL A 54 31.39 -2.63 -56.14
N LEU A 55 30.32 -1.96 -55.67
CA LEU A 55 29.55 -2.41 -54.50
C LEU A 55 28.86 -3.75 -54.77
N TRP A 56 28.22 -3.91 -55.93
CA TRP A 56 27.53 -5.15 -56.31
C TRP A 56 28.50 -6.33 -56.48
N VAL A 57 29.66 -6.09 -57.09
CA VAL A 57 30.77 -7.05 -57.19
C VAL A 57 31.38 -7.32 -55.82
N ALA A 58 31.53 -6.34 -54.93
CA ALA A 58 32.01 -6.57 -53.57
C ALA A 58 31.00 -7.37 -52.71
N ILE A 59 29.70 -7.16 -52.91
CA ILE A 59 28.62 -7.93 -52.27
C ILE A 59 28.57 -9.36 -52.85
N ARG A 60 28.68 -9.53 -54.18
CA ARG A 60 28.80 -10.84 -54.83
C ARG A 60 30.10 -11.57 -54.49
N ALA A 61 31.21 -10.85 -54.35
CA ALA A 61 32.49 -11.40 -53.91
C ALA A 61 32.45 -11.79 -52.44
N LYS A 62 31.74 -11.06 -51.57
CA LYS A 62 31.45 -11.52 -50.20
C LYS A 62 30.66 -12.82 -50.18
N GLY A 63 29.72 -13.02 -51.12
CA GLY A 63 29.04 -14.31 -51.34
C GLY A 63 29.90 -15.39 -52.02
N LEU A 64 31.17 -15.11 -52.33
CA LEU A 64 32.17 -16.02 -52.88
C LEU A 64 33.42 -16.12 -52.00
N ILE A 65 33.44 -15.43 -50.84
CA ILE A 65 34.38 -15.76 -49.77
C ILE A 65 33.93 -17.13 -49.24
N GLN A 66 34.84 -18.10 -49.28
CA GLN A 66 34.62 -19.43 -48.76
C GLN A 66 33.94 -19.36 -47.38
N HIS A 67 32.71 -19.83 -47.28
CA HIS A 67 32.36 -20.55 -46.07
C HIS A 67 33.41 -21.66 -45.96
N GLN A 68 34.20 -21.63 -44.88
CA GLN A 68 34.76 -22.88 -44.41
C GLN A 68 33.54 -23.71 -44.01
N ASP A 69 33.15 -24.63 -44.89
CA ASP A 69 32.14 -25.63 -44.60
C ASP A 69 32.69 -26.45 -43.43
N ILE A 70 32.27 -26.08 -42.22
CA ILE A 70 32.46 -26.89 -41.03
C ILE A 70 31.83 -28.24 -41.36
N ASP A 71 32.58 -29.32 -41.17
CA ASP A 71 32.09 -30.67 -41.41
C ASP A 71 30.73 -30.83 -40.70
N PRO A 72 29.64 -31.22 -41.40
CA PRO A 72 28.34 -31.46 -40.78
C PRO A 72 28.38 -32.40 -39.56
N LEU A 73 29.42 -33.25 -39.47
CA LEU A 73 29.68 -34.18 -38.37
C LEU A 73 30.63 -33.63 -37.29
N ASP A 74 31.29 -32.48 -37.50
CA ASP A 74 32.05 -31.77 -36.46
C ASP A 74 31.09 -30.93 -35.59
N PHE A 75 30.37 -31.64 -34.73
CA PHE A 75 29.42 -31.05 -33.80
C PHE A 75 30.07 -30.06 -32.82
N ALA A 76 31.36 -30.21 -32.52
CA ALA A 76 32.08 -29.30 -31.62
C ALA A 76 32.34 -27.94 -32.30
N ALA A 77 32.80 -27.94 -33.56
CA ALA A 77 32.96 -26.71 -34.33
C ALA A 77 31.60 -26.05 -34.66
N ARG A 78 30.57 -26.84 -35.02
CA ARG A 78 29.19 -26.34 -35.22
C ARG A 78 28.64 -25.69 -33.96
N THR A 79 28.70 -26.38 -32.81
CA THR A 79 28.33 -25.83 -31.49
C THR A 79 29.11 -24.55 -31.18
N SER A 80 30.41 -24.52 -31.51
CA SER A 80 31.26 -23.37 -31.23
C SER A 80 30.84 -22.14 -32.02
N LYS A 81 30.45 -22.32 -33.29
CA LYS A 81 29.89 -21.30 -34.18
C LYS A 81 28.53 -20.80 -33.68
N VAL A 82 27.57 -21.70 -33.48
CA VAL A 82 26.19 -21.37 -33.04
C VAL A 82 26.22 -20.51 -31.78
N LEU A 83 26.94 -20.94 -30.73
CA LEU A 83 27.07 -20.21 -29.47
C LEU A 83 27.90 -18.92 -29.55
N SER A 84 28.51 -18.61 -30.70
CA SER A 84 29.21 -17.33 -30.94
C SER A 84 28.37 -16.33 -31.75
N GLU A 85 27.41 -16.82 -32.53
CA GLU A 85 26.52 -16.02 -33.37
C GLU A 85 25.16 -15.75 -32.68
N ILE A 86 24.69 -16.70 -31.86
CA ILE A 86 23.41 -16.68 -31.16
C ILE A 86 23.64 -16.78 -29.64
N PRO A 87 23.03 -15.90 -28.82
CA PRO A 87 23.16 -15.99 -27.36
C PRO A 87 22.40 -17.19 -26.81
N LEU A 88 23.08 -18.10 -26.11
CA LEU A 88 22.38 -18.99 -25.17
C LEU A 88 21.84 -18.14 -24.03
N ILE A 89 20.53 -18.17 -23.82
CA ILE A 89 19.88 -17.50 -22.69
C ILE A 89 19.26 -18.58 -21.80
N ASP A 90 19.72 -18.64 -20.56
CA ASP A 90 19.15 -19.51 -19.53
C ASP A 90 17.98 -18.80 -18.82
N GLY A 91 16.86 -19.51 -18.71
CA GLY A 91 15.60 -19.03 -18.15
C GLY A 91 15.52 -18.97 -16.62
N HIS A 92 16.37 -19.70 -15.89
CA HIS A 92 16.27 -19.75 -14.42
C HIS A 92 17.58 -20.17 -13.74
N ASN A 93 18.05 -19.40 -12.74
CA ASN A 93 19.23 -19.71 -11.93
C ASN A 93 19.18 -18.98 -10.57
N ASP A 94 19.44 -19.71 -9.49
CA ASP A 94 19.20 -19.30 -8.10
C ASP A 94 20.45 -18.87 -7.33
N LEU A 95 21.53 -18.52 -8.03
CA LEU A 95 22.71 -17.92 -7.40
C LEU A 95 22.37 -16.76 -6.43
N PRO A 96 21.40 -15.85 -6.69
CA PRO A 96 21.01 -14.82 -5.72
C PRO A 96 20.44 -15.37 -4.40
N PHE A 97 19.73 -16.50 -4.45
CA PHE A 97 19.23 -17.18 -3.25
C PHE A 97 20.37 -17.84 -2.47
N LEU A 98 21.32 -18.48 -3.16
CA LEU A 98 22.52 -19.03 -2.53
C LEU A 98 23.38 -17.94 -1.86
N VAL A 99 23.48 -16.75 -2.48
CA VAL A 99 24.14 -15.57 -1.90
C VAL A 99 23.38 -15.05 -0.66
N ARG A 100 22.04 -15.07 -0.64
CA ARG A 100 21.24 -14.76 0.56
C ARG A 100 21.57 -15.72 1.68
N LEU A 101 21.45 -17.02 1.41
CA LEU A 101 21.56 -18.09 2.39
C LEU A 101 22.97 -18.21 3.00
N GLN A 102 24.02 -18.04 2.18
CA GLN A 102 25.41 -18.24 2.64
C GLN A 102 26.10 -16.96 3.11
N LEU A 103 25.77 -15.80 2.54
CA LEU A 103 26.50 -14.54 2.76
C LEU A 103 25.63 -13.43 3.35
N ASN A 104 24.35 -13.68 3.66
CA ASN A 104 23.40 -12.65 4.10
C ASN A 104 23.40 -11.41 3.18
N ASN A 105 23.47 -11.64 1.86
CA ASN A 105 23.57 -10.61 0.81
C ASN A 105 24.82 -9.69 0.83
N GLN A 106 25.83 -10.03 1.65
CA GLN A 106 27.11 -9.30 1.76
C GLN A 106 28.11 -9.74 0.69
N ILE A 107 28.02 -9.18 -0.53
CA ILE A 107 28.85 -9.59 -1.68
C ILE A 107 30.23 -8.90 -1.76
N TYR A 108 30.40 -7.76 -1.10
CA TYR A 108 31.59 -6.91 -1.22
C TYR A 108 32.76 -7.38 -0.34
N GLY A 109 33.91 -6.70 -0.44
CA GLY A 109 35.08 -6.96 0.43
C GLY A 109 35.80 -8.29 0.19
N GLY A 110 35.45 -9.00 -0.88
CA GLY A 110 35.97 -10.34 -1.18
C GLY A 110 35.09 -11.49 -0.67
N ASN A 111 33.96 -11.20 -0.01
CA ASN A 111 33.04 -12.21 0.51
C ASN A 111 32.48 -13.15 -0.57
N LEU A 112 32.22 -12.63 -1.77
CA LEU A 112 31.79 -13.42 -2.92
C LEU A 112 32.90 -13.51 -3.99
N PRO A 113 33.69 -14.59 -4.05
CA PRO A 113 34.78 -14.73 -5.01
C PRO A 113 34.30 -15.21 -6.41
N PHE A 114 33.22 -14.61 -6.94
CA PHE A 114 32.53 -15.03 -8.18
C PHE A 114 33.43 -15.10 -9.43
N SER A 115 34.54 -14.35 -9.47
CA SER A 115 35.54 -14.43 -10.56
C SER A 115 36.63 -15.48 -10.35
N GLN A 116 36.80 -16.01 -9.14
CA GLN A 116 37.86 -16.98 -8.80
C GLN A 116 37.34 -18.43 -8.83
N GLY A 117 36.03 -18.61 -8.63
CA GLY A 117 35.34 -19.89 -8.64
C GLY A 117 34.52 -20.07 -7.35
N LEU A 118 33.39 -20.77 -7.44
CA LEU A 118 32.49 -21.01 -6.31
C LEU A 118 32.22 -22.51 -6.11
N ALA A 119 31.86 -22.88 -4.88
CA ALA A 119 31.33 -24.19 -4.52
C ALA A 119 29.81 -24.26 -4.81
N SER A 120 29.45 -23.89 -6.05
CA SER A 120 28.11 -23.81 -6.61
C SER A 120 28.17 -24.25 -8.07
N HIS A 121 27.01 -24.33 -8.73
CA HIS A 121 26.91 -24.59 -10.18
C HIS A 121 27.30 -23.36 -11.01
N THR A 122 27.31 -22.16 -10.41
CA THR A 122 27.43 -20.89 -11.14
C THR A 122 28.59 -20.03 -10.63
N ASP A 123 29.57 -19.77 -11.49
CA ASP A 123 30.57 -18.70 -11.31
C ASP A 123 30.91 -18.04 -12.66
N LEU A 124 31.57 -16.87 -12.64
CA LEU A 124 31.82 -16.09 -13.85
C LEU A 124 32.68 -16.84 -14.89
N LYS A 125 33.62 -17.66 -14.43
CA LYS A 125 34.52 -18.41 -15.31
C LYS A 125 33.76 -19.55 -15.98
N ARG A 126 32.93 -20.28 -15.23
CA ARG A 126 32.05 -21.33 -15.77
C ARG A 126 31.03 -20.75 -16.76
N LEU A 127 30.42 -19.60 -16.46
CA LEU A 127 29.48 -18.93 -17.37
C LEU A 127 30.15 -18.59 -18.72
N GLN A 128 31.39 -18.11 -18.69
CA GLN A 128 32.18 -17.84 -19.90
C GLN A 128 32.55 -19.13 -20.66
N GLN A 129 32.93 -20.20 -19.95
CA GLN A 129 33.22 -21.51 -20.54
C GLN A 129 31.97 -22.13 -21.19
N GLY A 130 30.80 -21.95 -20.56
CA GLY A 130 29.49 -22.36 -21.07
C GLY A 130 28.98 -21.53 -22.25
N LYS A 131 29.65 -20.42 -22.57
CA LYS A 131 29.24 -19.43 -23.58
C LYS A 131 27.82 -18.86 -23.32
N VAL A 132 27.47 -18.64 -22.06
CA VAL A 132 26.19 -18.04 -21.67
C VAL A 132 26.13 -16.60 -22.19
N GLY A 133 25.16 -16.29 -23.05
CA GLY A 133 24.91 -14.96 -23.60
C GLY A 133 23.87 -14.16 -22.81
N GLY A 134 23.01 -14.85 -22.07
CA GLY A 134 22.07 -14.25 -21.13
C GLY A 134 21.67 -15.19 -19.99
N GLN A 135 21.28 -14.58 -18.87
CA GLN A 135 20.81 -15.26 -17.68
C GLN A 135 19.61 -14.50 -17.12
N PHE A 136 18.51 -15.20 -16.86
CA PHE A 136 17.54 -14.77 -15.87
C PHE A 136 18.00 -15.26 -14.50
N TRP A 137 18.17 -14.30 -13.59
CA TRP A 137 18.48 -14.52 -12.20
C TRP A 137 17.19 -14.59 -11.40
N SER A 138 16.99 -15.68 -10.67
CA SER A 138 15.83 -15.87 -9.82
C SER A 138 15.91 -14.95 -8.60
N VAL A 139 14.90 -14.11 -8.42
CA VAL A 139 14.68 -13.35 -7.17
C VAL A 139 13.61 -14.08 -6.36
N PHE A 140 14.03 -15.24 -5.85
CA PHE A 140 13.25 -16.18 -5.05
C PHE A 140 13.39 -15.92 -3.54
N VAL A 141 12.27 -16.00 -2.83
CA VAL A 141 12.19 -16.16 -1.36
C VAL A 141 11.22 -17.29 -1.00
N GLU A 142 11.49 -17.95 0.12
CA GLU A 142 10.77 -19.16 0.52
C GLU A 142 9.26 -18.96 0.69
N CYS A 143 8.52 -20.04 0.45
CA CYS A 143 7.09 -20.11 0.76
C CYS A 143 6.87 -19.85 2.27
N PRO A 144 6.06 -18.85 2.65
CA PRO A 144 5.88 -18.47 4.05
C PRO A 144 5.15 -19.56 4.85
N GLN A 145 5.54 -19.74 6.11
CA GLN A 145 4.91 -20.69 7.04
C GLN A 145 3.67 -20.05 7.70
N ILE A 146 2.61 -19.92 6.93
CA ILE A 146 1.36 -19.24 7.32
C ILE A 146 0.19 -20.23 7.46
N LEU A 147 -0.79 -19.88 8.31
CA LEU A 147 -2.01 -20.68 8.53
C LEU A 147 -3.08 -20.33 7.50
N HIS A 148 -3.13 -19.07 7.07
CA HIS A 148 -3.99 -18.55 6.02
C HIS A 148 -3.14 -17.83 4.96
N LEU A 149 -3.55 -17.91 3.69
CA LEU A 149 -2.77 -17.40 2.56
C LEU A 149 -2.49 -15.88 2.58
N ASP A 150 -3.21 -15.14 3.42
CA ASP A 150 -3.11 -13.68 3.57
C ASP A 150 -2.59 -13.24 4.94
N ASP A 151 -2.04 -14.17 5.74
CA ASP A 151 -1.35 -13.80 6.98
C ASP A 151 -0.15 -12.88 6.66
N PRO A 152 -0.01 -11.73 7.36
CA PRO A 152 1.10 -10.81 7.14
C PRO A 152 2.45 -11.49 7.29
N ASN A 153 3.33 -11.30 6.30
CA ASN A 153 4.64 -11.94 6.24
C ASN A 153 5.68 -10.98 5.64
N HIS A 154 6.95 -11.40 5.65
CA HIS A 154 8.07 -10.59 5.16
C HIS A 154 8.39 -10.79 3.67
N SER A 155 7.66 -11.63 2.93
CA SER A 155 8.04 -12.02 1.56
C SER A 155 8.20 -10.84 0.61
N VAL A 156 7.41 -9.76 0.76
CA VAL A 156 7.61 -8.53 -0.04
C VAL A 156 8.96 -7.87 0.28
N ARG A 157 9.31 -7.67 1.56
CA ARG A 157 10.62 -7.11 1.98
C ARG A 157 11.75 -7.98 1.44
N ASP A 158 11.66 -9.28 1.68
CA ASP A 158 12.72 -10.22 1.33
C ASP A 158 12.92 -10.26 -0.19
N THR A 159 11.85 -10.15 -0.99
CA THR A 159 11.96 -10.07 -2.45
C THR A 159 12.62 -8.77 -2.91
N LEU A 160 12.37 -7.63 -2.24
CA LEU A 160 13.08 -6.38 -2.52
C LEU A 160 14.59 -6.50 -2.23
N GLU A 161 14.97 -7.19 -1.15
CA GLU A 161 16.37 -7.51 -0.84
C GLU A 161 17.00 -8.44 -1.90
N GLN A 162 16.25 -9.40 -2.44
CA GLN A 162 16.72 -10.29 -3.51
C GLN A 162 16.88 -9.56 -4.86
N ILE A 163 15.97 -8.64 -5.18
CA ILE A 163 16.10 -7.73 -6.34
C ILE A 163 17.35 -6.86 -6.19
N ASP A 164 17.57 -6.28 -5.01
CA ASP A 164 18.76 -5.45 -4.71
C ASP A 164 20.06 -6.25 -4.84
N VAL A 165 20.20 -7.41 -4.17
CA VAL A 165 21.45 -8.19 -4.22
C VAL A 165 21.76 -8.68 -5.63
N ALA A 166 20.75 -9.08 -6.41
CA ALA A 166 20.93 -9.48 -7.81
C ALA A 166 21.41 -8.29 -8.66
N LYS A 167 20.84 -7.09 -8.49
CA LYS A 167 21.28 -5.88 -9.21
C LYS A 167 22.69 -5.45 -8.79
N ARG A 168 23.04 -5.53 -7.50
CA ARG A 168 24.40 -5.27 -6.99
C ARG A 168 25.43 -6.26 -7.52
N LEU A 169 25.10 -7.56 -7.55
CA LEU A 169 25.94 -8.60 -8.15
C LEU A 169 26.23 -8.32 -9.63
N VAL A 170 25.20 -7.96 -10.39
CA VAL A 170 25.33 -7.62 -11.82
C VAL A 170 26.14 -6.33 -12.03
N ALA A 171 26.06 -5.36 -11.12
CA ALA A 171 26.82 -4.11 -11.19
C ALA A 171 28.31 -4.28 -10.85
N GLU A 172 28.66 -5.18 -9.92
CA GLU A 172 30.04 -5.44 -9.48
C GLU A 172 30.92 -6.01 -10.60
N TYR A 173 30.37 -6.91 -11.43
CA TYR A 173 31.13 -7.65 -12.43
C TYR A 173 30.93 -7.10 -13.84
N SER A 174 31.93 -6.37 -14.35
CA SER A 174 31.90 -5.71 -15.67
C SER A 174 31.59 -6.61 -16.89
N ALA A 175 31.74 -7.92 -16.76
CA ALA A 175 31.37 -8.93 -17.77
C ALA A 175 29.85 -9.19 -17.84
N LEU A 176 29.10 -8.84 -16.80
CA LEU A 176 27.65 -8.85 -16.76
C LEU A 176 27.11 -7.51 -17.27
N GLN A 177 25.85 -7.49 -17.72
CA GLN A 177 25.12 -6.26 -18.01
C GLN A 177 23.64 -6.42 -17.67
N TYR A 178 23.17 -5.59 -16.75
CA TYR A 178 21.75 -5.53 -16.40
C TYR A 178 20.91 -5.13 -17.62
N CYS A 179 19.84 -5.88 -17.86
CA CYS A 179 18.96 -5.66 -19.01
C CYS A 179 17.49 -5.91 -18.66
N GLU A 180 16.66 -4.97 -19.08
CA GLU A 180 15.21 -5.00 -18.90
C GLU A 180 14.43 -5.22 -20.21
N THR A 181 15.14 -5.29 -21.34
CA THR A 181 14.54 -5.42 -22.67
C THR A 181 15.36 -6.32 -23.59
N ALA A 182 14.70 -6.96 -24.56
CA ALA A 182 15.35 -7.78 -25.58
C ALA A 182 16.33 -6.98 -26.46
N ALA A 183 16.14 -5.66 -26.57
CA ALA A 183 17.08 -4.78 -27.26
C ALA A 183 18.37 -4.60 -26.44
N CYS A 184 18.26 -4.45 -25.11
CA CYS A 184 19.42 -4.45 -24.22
C CYS A 184 20.15 -5.80 -24.27
N ALA A 185 19.44 -6.93 -24.14
CA ALA A 185 20.06 -8.25 -24.12
C ALA A 185 20.86 -8.53 -25.42
N ARG A 186 20.27 -8.23 -26.59
CA ARG A 186 20.97 -8.30 -27.89
C ARG A 186 22.17 -7.37 -27.99
N LYS A 187 22.14 -6.19 -27.35
CA LYS A 187 23.27 -5.26 -27.31
C LYS A 187 24.39 -5.78 -26.40
N ALA A 188 24.07 -6.28 -25.20
CA ALA A 188 25.02 -6.86 -24.27
C ALA A 188 25.80 -8.03 -24.90
N PHE A 189 25.08 -8.97 -25.52
CA PHE A 189 25.71 -10.11 -26.20
C PHE A 189 26.66 -9.66 -27.33
N LYS A 190 26.23 -8.72 -28.19
CA LYS A 190 27.11 -8.13 -29.22
C LYS A 190 28.34 -7.40 -28.64
N SER A 191 28.24 -6.90 -27.41
CA SER A 191 29.34 -6.30 -26.64
C SER A 191 30.16 -7.34 -25.84
N LYS A 192 29.95 -8.64 -26.07
CA LYS A 192 30.59 -9.76 -25.35
C LYS A 192 30.35 -9.74 -23.83
N LYS A 193 29.19 -9.23 -23.41
CA LYS A 193 28.71 -9.27 -22.03
C LYS A 193 27.54 -10.23 -21.89
N ILE A 194 27.43 -10.84 -20.70
CA ILE A 194 26.30 -11.69 -20.35
C ILE A 194 25.13 -10.78 -19.98
N SER A 195 24.05 -10.84 -20.76
CA SER A 195 22.82 -10.11 -20.41
C SER A 195 22.20 -10.69 -19.14
N SER A 196 21.89 -9.83 -18.17
CA SER A 196 21.38 -10.24 -16.86
C SER A 196 20.01 -9.63 -16.62
N MET A 197 19.00 -10.47 -16.52
CA MET A 197 17.59 -10.12 -16.32
C MET A 197 17.11 -10.71 -14.98
N LEU A 198 15.97 -10.24 -14.46
CA LEU A 198 15.40 -10.75 -13.20
C LEU A 198 14.04 -11.39 -13.45
N GLY A 199 13.73 -12.45 -12.72
CA GLY A 199 12.40 -13.03 -12.65
C GLY A 199 12.06 -13.45 -11.22
N ALA A 200 10.85 -13.11 -10.77
CA ALA A 200 10.41 -13.35 -9.40
C ALA A 200 9.68 -14.68 -9.30
N GLU A 201 10.19 -15.61 -8.49
CA GLU A 201 9.64 -16.96 -8.40
C GLU A 201 8.51 -17.09 -7.36
N GLY A 202 7.27 -16.77 -7.78
CA GLY A 202 6.05 -17.00 -7.00
C GLY A 202 5.27 -15.72 -6.67
N LEU A 203 3.93 -15.75 -6.80
CA LEU A 203 3.06 -14.63 -6.38
C LEU A 203 2.79 -14.58 -4.86
N HIS A 204 3.35 -15.47 -4.04
CA HIS A 204 3.40 -15.23 -2.58
C HIS A 204 4.26 -14.00 -2.25
N GLN A 205 5.24 -13.69 -3.11
CA GLN A 205 6.18 -12.58 -2.98
C GLN A 205 5.54 -11.19 -3.14
N ILE A 206 4.32 -11.09 -3.67
CA ILE A 206 3.61 -9.82 -3.87
C ILE A 206 2.63 -9.47 -2.73
N GLY A 207 2.56 -10.27 -1.66
CA GLY A 207 1.71 -9.99 -0.49
C GLY A 207 0.23 -9.78 -0.84
N SER A 208 -0.31 -10.65 -1.71
CA SER A 208 -1.68 -10.56 -2.25
C SER A 208 -2.02 -9.24 -2.96
N SER A 209 -1.02 -8.50 -3.48
CA SER A 209 -1.21 -7.16 -4.05
C SER A 209 -0.76 -7.04 -5.51
N ILE A 210 -1.72 -6.83 -6.43
CA ILE A 210 -1.43 -6.53 -7.85
C ILE A 210 -0.61 -5.23 -7.99
N ALA A 211 -0.72 -4.29 -7.06
CA ALA A 211 0.13 -3.10 -7.03
C ALA A 211 1.62 -3.43 -6.86
N VAL A 212 1.97 -4.52 -6.17
CA VAL A 212 3.36 -4.95 -6.01
C VAL A 212 3.90 -5.59 -7.30
N ILE A 213 3.05 -6.16 -8.18
CA ILE A 213 3.47 -6.58 -9.54
C ILE A 213 3.99 -5.37 -10.32
N ARG A 214 3.30 -4.22 -10.25
CA ARG A 214 3.77 -2.96 -10.87
C ARG A 214 5.10 -2.51 -10.28
N GLN A 215 5.22 -2.48 -8.96
CA GLN A 215 6.47 -2.08 -8.28
C GLN A 215 7.65 -3.00 -8.63
N MET A 216 7.44 -4.32 -8.69
CA MET A 216 8.46 -5.26 -9.14
C MET A 216 8.86 -5.03 -10.61
N TYR A 217 7.89 -4.71 -11.47
CA TYR A 217 8.16 -4.33 -12.86
C TYR A 217 9.01 -3.04 -12.95
N ASP A 218 8.68 -2.02 -12.18
CA ASP A 218 9.41 -0.74 -12.15
C ASP A 218 10.83 -0.91 -11.56
N LEU A 219 11.00 -1.86 -10.63
CA LEU A 219 12.30 -2.30 -10.12
C LEU A 219 13.09 -3.19 -11.10
N GLY A 220 12.49 -3.56 -12.24
CA GLY A 220 13.13 -4.23 -13.36
C GLY A 220 13.00 -5.76 -13.40
N VAL A 221 12.03 -6.34 -12.67
CA VAL A 221 11.60 -7.73 -12.85
C VAL A 221 10.87 -7.90 -14.18
N ARG A 222 11.14 -8.98 -14.93
CA ARG A 222 10.61 -9.18 -16.29
C ARG A 222 9.84 -10.50 -16.51
N TYR A 223 9.88 -11.44 -15.56
CA TYR A 223 8.83 -12.46 -15.41
C TYR A 223 8.39 -12.60 -13.94
N ILE A 224 7.18 -13.12 -13.74
CA ILE A 224 6.78 -13.69 -12.44
C ILE A 224 6.26 -15.11 -12.65
N THR A 225 6.81 -16.07 -11.89
CA THR A 225 6.29 -17.43 -11.75
C THR A 225 5.05 -17.39 -10.88
N LEU A 226 3.91 -17.94 -11.33
CA LEU A 226 2.64 -17.70 -10.61
C LEU A 226 2.60 -18.32 -9.22
N THR A 227 3.24 -19.48 -9.03
CA THR A 227 3.38 -20.18 -7.74
C THR A 227 4.82 -20.67 -7.60
N HIS A 228 5.33 -20.83 -6.38
CA HIS A 228 6.46 -21.72 -6.13
C HIS A 228 5.91 -23.07 -5.60
N ASN A 229 6.53 -23.70 -4.60
CA ASN A 229 6.07 -24.95 -3.98
C ASN A 229 4.88 -24.80 -3.01
N CYS A 230 4.12 -23.70 -3.10
CA CYS A 230 2.95 -23.38 -2.29
C CYS A 230 1.86 -22.68 -3.14
N ASP A 231 0.61 -22.93 -2.78
CA ASP A 231 -0.53 -22.16 -3.28
C ASP A 231 -0.46 -20.70 -2.79
N ASN A 232 -1.14 -19.82 -3.51
CA ASN A 232 -1.41 -18.44 -3.12
C ASN A 232 -2.83 -18.05 -3.59
N PRO A 233 -3.36 -16.86 -3.25
CA PRO A 233 -4.74 -16.48 -3.62
C PRO A 233 -5.01 -16.41 -5.14
N PHE A 234 -3.97 -16.46 -5.98
CA PHE A 234 -4.06 -16.37 -7.44
C PHE A 234 -4.15 -17.76 -8.10
N ALA A 235 -3.38 -18.75 -7.61
CA ALA A 235 -3.19 -20.02 -8.30
C ALA A 235 -2.82 -21.22 -7.40
N THR A 236 -3.18 -22.43 -7.86
CA THR A 236 -2.75 -23.71 -7.25
C THR A 236 -1.37 -24.16 -7.76
N ALA A 237 -0.51 -24.62 -6.84
CA ALA A 237 0.81 -25.16 -7.13
C ALA A 237 0.79 -26.68 -7.43
N ALA A 238 1.74 -27.14 -8.24
CA ALA A 238 1.95 -28.56 -8.54
C ALA A 238 2.16 -29.42 -7.28
N THR A 239 2.83 -28.88 -6.26
CA THR A 239 3.08 -29.55 -4.97
C THR A 239 1.79 -29.80 -4.19
N THR A 240 0.82 -28.88 -4.23
CA THR A 240 -0.48 -29.06 -3.59
C THR A 240 -1.25 -30.19 -4.24
N VAL A 241 -1.26 -30.28 -5.58
CA VAL A 241 -1.90 -31.39 -6.29
C VAL A 241 -1.20 -32.72 -5.96
N THR A 242 0.13 -32.76 -5.96
CA THR A 242 0.91 -33.95 -5.58
C THR A 242 0.58 -34.41 -4.15
N LYS A 243 0.40 -33.48 -3.20
CA LYS A 243 0.16 -33.78 -1.78
C LYS A 243 -1.31 -34.11 -1.47
N THR A 244 -2.27 -33.54 -2.20
CA THR A 244 -3.69 -33.54 -1.80
C THR A 244 -4.66 -34.07 -2.86
N GLY A 245 -4.22 -34.19 -4.12
CA GLY A 245 -5.07 -34.49 -5.27
C GLY A 245 -6.06 -33.38 -5.66
N LYS A 246 -6.10 -32.25 -4.94
CA LYS A 246 -6.97 -31.11 -5.26
C LYS A 246 -6.27 -30.15 -6.22
N ASP A 247 -6.96 -29.74 -7.27
CA ASP A 247 -6.48 -28.74 -8.24
C ASP A 247 -7.58 -27.70 -8.55
N SER A 248 -7.46 -26.52 -7.93
CA SER A 248 -8.42 -25.42 -8.10
C SER A 248 -8.13 -24.56 -9.33
N GLY A 249 -6.91 -24.62 -9.88
CA GLY A 249 -6.52 -23.87 -11.07
C GLY A 249 -6.22 -22.39 -10.79
N LEU A 250 -6.67 -21.51 -11.70
CA LEU A 250 -6.50 -20.06 -11.59
C LEU A 250 -7.77 -19.41 -11.01
N SER A 251 -7.62 -18.65 -9.92
CA SER A 251 -8.73 -17.87 -9.33
C SER A 251 -9.05 -16.64 -10.19
N ASP A 252 -10.20 -16.00 -9.96
CA ASP A 252 -10.56 -14.78 -10.70
C ASP A 252 -9.61 -13.61 -10.38
N PHE A 253 -9.14 -13.51 -9.13
CA PHE A 253 -8.05 -12.59 -8.76
C PHE A 253 -6.73 -12.94 -9.49
N GLY A 254 -6.48 -14.23 -9.72
CA GLY A 254 -5.45 -14.72 -10.64
C GLY A 254 -5.63 -14.21 -12.07
N ARG A 255 -6.87 -14.23 -12.61
CA ARG A 255 -7.16 -13.69 -13.95
C ARG A 255 -6.86 -12.19 -14.04
N ASP A 256 -7.08 -11.43 -12.99
CA ASP A 256 -6.71 -10.01 -12.94
C ASP A 256 -5.20 -9.78 -12.86
N ALA A 257 -4.48 -10.59 -12.09
CA ALA A 257 -3.01 -10.58 -12.12
C ALA A 257 -2.46 -10.89 -13.54
N ILE A 258 -3.03 -11.88 -14.25
CA ILE A 258 -2.68 -12.19 -15.65
C ILE A 258 -2.95 -10.99 -16.58
N ARG A 259 -4.10 -10.32 -16.44
CA ARG A 259 -4.44 -9.13 -17.24
C ARG A 259 -3.46 -7.98 -16.99
N GLU A 260 -3.08 -7.75 -15.73
CA GLU A 260 -2.11 -6.70 -15.38
C GLU A 260 -0.70 -7.04 -15.89
N MET A 261 -0.26 -8.29 -15.76
CA MET A 261 1.02 -8.75 -16.32
C MET A 261 1.06 -8.56 -17.85
N ASN A 262 -0.02 -8.91 -18.55
CA ASN A 262 -0.16 -8.61 -19.98
C ASN A 262 -0.12 -7.10 -20.29
N ARG A 263 -0.74 -6.25 -19.47
CA ARG A 263 -0.75 -4.79 -19.66
C ARG A 263 0.64 -4.16 -19.46
N LEU A 264 1.41 -4.67 -18.51
CA LEU A 264 2.79 -4.24 -18.24
C LEU A 264 3.80 -4.78 -19.28
N GLY A 265 3.50 -5.90 -19.93
CA GLY A 265 4.52 -6.67 -20.64
C GLY A 265 5.45 -7.41 -19.68
N MET A 266 4.92 -7.85 -18.53
CA MET A 266 5.56 -8.81 -17.64
C MET A 266 5.31 -10.22 -18.21
N MET A 267 6.36 -11.01 -18.41
CA MET A 267 6.19 -12.40 -18.85
C MET A 267 5.55 -13.24 -17.74
N ILE A 268 4.61 -14.10 -18.13
CA ILE A 268 3.91 -15.01 -17.23
C ILE A 268 4.64 -16.35 -17.25
N ASP A 269 5.16 -16.77 -16.10
CA ASP A 269 5.83 -18.06 -15.96
C ASP A 269 4.94 -19.10 -15.27
N LEU A 270 4.80 -20.25 -15.94
CA LEU A 270 3.97 -21.39 -15.56
C LEU A 270 4.75 -22.56 -14.93
N SER A 271 6.07 -22.44 -14.76
CA SER A 271 6.81 -23.36 -13.90
C SER A 271 6.21 -23.37 -12.48
N HIS A 272 6.38 -24.48 -11.75
CA HIS A 272 5.74 -24.77 -10.46
C HIS A 272 4.19 -24.86 -10.41
N THR A 273 3.45 -24.31 -11.39
CA THR A 273 1.97 -24.28 -11.35
C THR A 273 1.33 -25.66 -11.51
N SER A 274 0.07 -25.80 -11.07
CA SER A 274 -0.70 -27.01 -11.33
C SER A 274 -1.07 -27.17 -12.81
N HIS A 275 -1.34 -28.41 -13.24
CA HIS A 275 -1.74 -28.67 -14.63
C HIS A 275 -3.03 -27.95 -15.03
N ARG A 276 -3.97 -27.72 -14.10
CA ARG A 276 -5.16 -26.91 -14.38
C ARG A 276 -4.80 -25.43 -14.50
N THR A 277 -3.99 -24.87 -13.60
CA THR A 277 -3.52 -23.48 -13.67
C THR A 277 -2.85 -23.20 -15.02
N MET A 278 -2.00 -24.11 -15.52
CA MET A 278 -1.39 -23.99 -16.86
C MET A 278 -2.44 -23.74 -17.95
N ARG A 279 -3.52 -24.53 -17.97
CA ARG A 279 -4.59 -24.43 -18.98
C ARG A 279 -5.43 -23.16 -18.79
N ASP A 280 -5.80 -22.86 -17.55
CA ASP A 280 -6.61 -21.68 -17.21
C ASP A 280 -5.89 -20.37 -17.57
N VAL A 281 -4.56 -20.31 -17.39
CA VAL A 281 -3.76 -19.13 -17.73
C VAL A 281 -3.60 -18.99 -19.24
N ILE A 282 -3.28 -20.06 -19.97
CA ILE A 282 -3.15 -20.01 -21.44
C ILE A 282 -4.49 -19.62 -22.09
N ALA A 283 -5.63 -19.97 -21.49
CA ALA A 283 -6.96 -19.55 -21.94
C ALA A 283 -7.30 -18.07 -21.68
N VAL A 284 -6.58 -17.38 -20.78
CA VAL A 284 -6.86 -15.99 -20.37
C VAL A 284 -5.83 -14.99 -20.90
N THR A 285 -4.56 -15.40 -20.97
CA THR A 285 -3.46 -14.53 -21.38
C THR A 285 -3.60 -14.06 -22.83
N ARG A 286 -3.22 -12.80 -23.08
CA ARG A 286 -3.12 -12.19 -24.42
C ARG A 286 -1.68 -12.13 -24.93
N ALA A 287 -0.73 -12.66 -24.16
CA ALA A 287 0.68 -12.71 -24.49
C ALA A 287 1.24 -14.14 -24.37
N PRO A 288 2.37 -14.44 -25.04
CA PRO A 288 3.14 -15.67 -24.81
C PRO A 288 3.42 -15.94 -23.33
N VAL A 289 3.21 -17.17 -22.90
CA VAL A 289 3.67 -17.67 -21.59
C VAL A 289 5.06 -18.28 -21.71
N ILE A 290 5.77 -18.36 -20.60
CA ILE A 290 6.96 -19.19 -20.48
C ILE A 290 6.75 -20.29 -19.43
N PHE A 291 7.55 -21.35 -19.51
CA PHE A 291 7.88 -22.20 -18.38
C PHE A 291 9.39 -22.03 -18.18
N SER A 292 9.80 -21.20 -17.22
CA SER A 292 11.20 -20.78 -17.06
C SER A 292 12.13 -21.93 -16.71
N HIS A 293 11.62 -23.02 -16.12
CA HIS A 293 12.36 -24.26 -15.81
C HIS A 293 11.39 -25.45 -15.54
N SER A 294 11.13 -26.28 -16.57
CA SER A 294 10.21 -27.44 -16.48
C SER A 294 10.52 -28.51 -17.52
N ALA A 295 10.22 -29.78 -17.25
CA ALA A 295 10.38 -30.89 -18.20
C ALA A 295 9.04 -31.51 -18.64
N CYS A 296 9.09 -32.61 -19.41
CA CYS A 296 7.91 -33.21 -20.06
C CYS A 296 7.30 -34.36 -19.23
N TYR A 297 6.00 -34.25 -18.93
CA TYR A 297 5.29 -35.21 -18.07
C TYR A 297 5.22 -36.64 -18.64
N ALA A 298 5.15 -36.77 -19.97
CA ALA A 298 5.04 -38.07 -20.64
C ALA A 298 6.28 -38.96 -20.42
N LEU A 299 7.46 -38.35 -20.31
CA LEU A 299 8.72 -39.05 -20.02
C LEU A 299 8.93 -39.25 -18.50
N ALA A 300 8.57 -38.24 -17.70
CA ALA A 300 8.74 -38.27 -16.25
C ALA A 300 7.49 -37.74 -15.53
N LYS A 301 6.73 -38.67 -14.92
CA LYS A 301 5.39 -38.44 -14.35
C LYS A 301 5.43 -37.78 -12.97
N THR A 302 5.76 -36.49 -12.94
CA THR A 302 5.68 -35.64 -11.74
C THR A 302 4.88 -34.38 -12.07
N MET A 303 4.05 -33.89 -11.14
CA MET A 303 3.22 -32.70 -11.39
C MET A 303 4.05 -31.43 -11.69
N ARG A 304 5.35 -31.41 -11.37
CA ARG A 304 6.28 -30.33 -11.76
C ARG A 304 6.64 -30.30 -13.25
N ASN A 305 6.26 -31.33 -14.01
CA ASN A 305 6.49 -31.45 -15.44
C ASN A 305 5.20 -31.17 -16.24
N THR A 306 5.37 -30.54 -17.41
CA THR A 306 4.30 -30.05 -18.29
C THR A 306 3.71 -31.19 -19.13
N PRO A 307 2.37 -31.37 -19.18
CA PRO A 307 1.73 -32.42 -19.95
C PRO A 307 1.62 -32.08 -21.44
N ASP A 308 1.61 -33.12 -22.28
CA ASP A 308 1.62 -33.01 -23.75
C ASP A 308 0.46 -32.19 -24.34
N ASP A 309 -0.67 -32.10 -23.65
CA ASP A 309 -1.80 -31.28 -24.10
C ASP A 309 -1.57 -29.78 -23.85
N VAL A 310 -0.85 -29.42 -22.78
CA VAL A 310 -0.38 -28.04 -22.55
C VAL A 310 0.76 -27.70 -23.52
N LEU A 311 1.68 -28.62 -23.79
CA LEU A 311 2.73 -28.43 -24.81
C LEU A 311 2.11 -28.15 -26.20
N ARG A 312 1.02 -28.84 -26.56
CA ARG A 312 0.26 -28.61 -27.80
C ARG A 312 -0.44 -27.25 -27.89
N MET A 313 -0.54 -26.48 -26.80
CA MET A 313 -1.11 -25.12 -26.79
C MET A 313 -0.06 -24.02 -27.02
N LEU A 314 1.23 -24.34 -26.84
CA LEU A 314 2.31 -23.36 -27.01
C LEU A 314 2.40 -22.76 -28.42
N PRO A 315 2.21 -23.52 -29.53
CA PRO A 315 2.25 -22.97 -30.88
C PRO A 315 1.20 -21.88 -31.14
N GLN A 316 -0.01 -22.04 -30.60
CA GLN A 316 -1.10 -21.07 -30.79
C GLN A 316 -0.98 -19.87 -29.84
N ASN A 317 -0.40 -20.07 -28.65
CA ASN A 317 -0.12 -19.00 -27.69
C ASN A 317 1.15 -18.19 -28.04
N GLY A 318 2.09 -18.79 -28.79
CA GLY A 318 3.44 -18.24 -28.99
C GLY A 318 4.41 -18.50 -27.83
N GLY A 319 4.03 -19.33 -26.86
CA GLY A 319 4.77 -19.55 -25.61
C GLY A 319 5.97 -20.49 -25.72
N LEU A 320 6.77 -20.58 -24.65
CA LEU A 320 8.07 -21.28 -24.62
C LEU A 320 8.19 -22.20 -23.41
N ILE A 321 8.60 -23.47 -23.59
CA ILE A 321 9.04 -24.33 -22.48
C ILE A 321 10.57 -24.37 -22.40
N MET A 322 11.12 -24.10 -21.23
CA MET A 322 12.57 -24.10 -20.98
C MET A 322 12.95 -25.31 -20.13
N ILE A 323 13.73 -26.23 -20.71
CA ILE A 323 14.03 -27.53 -20.10
C ILE A 323 15.09 -27.37 -18.99
N PHE A 324 14.79 -27.91 -17.81
CA PHE A 324 15.66 -27.90 -16.63
C PHE A 324 16.45 -29.18 -16.40
N PHE A 325 17.37 -29.17 -15.45
CA PHE A 325 18.33 -30.27 -15.23
C PHE A 325 18.16 -31.02 -13.91
N ALA A 326 17.18 -30.64 -13.08
CA ALA A 326 16.93 -31.24 -11.77
C ALA A 326 16.63 -32.76 -11.87
N ASN A 327 17.54 -33.57 -11.34
CA ASN A 327 17.54 -35.02 -11.54
C ASN A 327 16.25 -35.71 -11.06
N LYS A 328 15.71 -35.25 -9.92
CA LYS A 328 14.45 -35.68 -9.29
C LYS A 328 13.20 -35.51 -10.16
N PHE A 329 13.27 -34.67 -11.20
CA PHE A 329 12.17 -34.41 -12.11
C PHE A 329 12.42 -34.89 -13.55
N ILE A 330 13.69 -35.10 -13.93
CA ILE A 330 14.09 -35.74 -15.19
C ILE A 330 13.94 -37.26 -15.11
N ARG A 331 14.31 -37.89 -13.97
CA ARG A 331 14.18 -39.33 -13.77
C ARG A 331 13.69 -39.66 -12.34
N PRO A 332 12.41 -39.38 -12.01
CA PRO A 332 11.89 -39.48 -10.64
C PRO A 332 12.04 -40.88 -10.02
N ASP A 333 11.92 -41.95 -10.83
CA ASP A 333 12.07 -43.33 -10.35
C ASP A 333 13.53 -43.71 -10.00
N ASN A 334 14.52 -42.96 -10.51
CA ASN A 334 15.94 -43.17 -10.20
C ASN A 334 16.78 -41.90 -10.46
N PRO A 335 16.72 -40.88 -9.57
CA PRO A 335 17.36 -39.59 -9.80
C PRO A 335 18.87 -39.67 -9.96
N GLU A 336 19.54 -40.56 -9.22
CA GLU A 336 20.99 -40.84 -9.31
C GLU A 336 21.41 -41.48 -10.65
N LYS A 337 20.47 -41.74 -11.56
CA LYS A 337 20.74 -42.19 -12.92
C LYS A 337 20.23 -41.20 -13.97
N ALA A 338 19.74 -40.01 -13.60
CA ALA A 338 19.43 -38.97 -14.57
C ALA A 338 20.74 -38.54 -15.27
N SER A 339 20.71 -38.40 -16.58
CA SER A 339 21.89 -38.09 -17.39
C SER A 339 21.62 -36.95 -18.38
N LEU A 340 22.68 -36.39 -18.95
CA LEU A 340 22.59 -35.44 -20.06
C LEU A 340 21.70 -35.96 -21.20
N GLU A 341 21.74 -37.27 -21.48
CA GLU A 341 20.93 -37.88 -22.54
C GLU A 341 19.42 -37.88 -22.20
N ASP A 342 19.04 -38.01 -20.93
CA ASP A 342 17.64 -37.86 -20.50
C ASP A 342 17.13 -36.41 -20.66
N VAL A 343 18.00 -35.42 -20.41
CA VAL A 343 17.69 -34.00 -20.68
C VAL A 343 17.48 -33.79 -22.19
N VAL A 344 18.29 -34.43 -23.03
CA VAL A 344 18.12 -34.39 -24.49
C VAL A 344 16.82 -35.09 -24.91
N ASP A 345 16.40 -36.20 -24.27
CA ASP A 345 15.09 -36.82 -24.51
C ASP A 345 13.95 -35.83 -24.27
N HIS A 346 14.00 -35.06 -23.18
CA HIS A 346 13.01 -34.02 -22.89
C HIS A 346 13.01 -32.87 -23.90
N ILE A 347 14.18 -32.42 -24.38
CA ILE A 347 14.28 -31.40 -25.44
C ILE A 347 13.62 -31.90 -26.73
N PHE A 348 13.94 -33.13 -27.16
CA PHE A 348 13.37 -33.71 -28.39
C PHE A 348 11.86 -33.99 -28.26
N HIS A 349 11.38 -34.43 -27.09
CA HIS A 349 9.94 -34.63 -26.85
C HIS A 349 9.18 -33.31 -26.92
N ALA A 350 9.67 -32.26 -26.24
CA ALA A 350 9.08 -30.93 -26.32
C ALA A 350 9.09 -30.39 -27.75
N ALA A 351 10.21 -30.51 -28.47
CA ALA A 351 10.34 -30.03 -29.85
C ALA A 351 9.48 -30.82 -30.85
N THR A 352 9.22 -32.10 -30.58
CA THR A 352 8.32 -32.95 -31.40
C THR A 352 6.86 -32.52 -31.26
N ILE A 353 6.45 -32.02 -30.09
CA ILE A 353 5.05 -31.69 -29.78
C ILE A 353 4.74 -30.21 -30.00
N ALA A 354 5.62 -29.32 -29.53
CA ALA A 354 5.45 -27.88 -29.61
C ALA A 354 6.23 -27.24 -30.77
N GLY A 355 7.21 -27.93 -31.37
CA GLY A 355 8.11 -27.35 -32.36
C GLY A 355 9.35 -26.68 -31.73
N TRP A 356 10.44 -26.61 -32.49
CA TRP A 356 11.74 -26.09 -32.01
C TRP A 356 11.70 -24.62 -31.58
N ASP A 357 10.83 -23.81 -32.19
CA ASP A 357 10.63 -22.40 -31.82
C ASP A 357 10.07 -22.22 -30.39
N HIS A 358 9.51 -23.29 -29.81
CA HIS A 358 8.83 -23.30 -28.52
C HIS A 358 9.63 -24.04 -27.42
N VAL A 359 10.91 -24.34 -27.66
CA VAL A 359 11.81 -25.00 -26.69
C VAL A 359 13.04 -24.14 -26.38
N GLY A 360 13.38 -24.04 -25.09
CA GLY A 360 14.55 -23.34 -24.57
C GLY A 360 15.23 -24.11 -23.43
N ILE A 361 16.13 -23.43 -22.71
CA ILE A 361 16.92 -24.00 -21.61
C ILE A 361 16.71 -23.16 -20.35
N GLY A 362 16.37 -23.81 -19.24
CA GLY A 362 16.01 -23.15 -17.99
C GLY A 362 16.52 -23.97 -16.82
N SER A 363 17.76 -23.76 -16.42
CA SER A 363 18.58 -24.84 -15.83
C SER A 363 18.13 -25.35 -14.46
N ASP A 364 17.57 -24.47 -13.61
CA ASP A 364 17.38 -24.71 -12.16
C ASP A 364 18.75 -24.91 -11.45
N PHE A 365 19.82 -24.33 -12.02
CA PHE A 365 21.15 -24.33 -11.38
C PHE A 365 21.13 -23.47 -10.11
N ASP A 366 21.76 -24.02 -9.06
CA ASP A 366 21.77 -23.51 -7.68
C ASP A 366 20.41 -23.54 -6.93
N GLY A 367 19.30 -23.89 -7.61
CA GLY A 367 17.97 -24.10 -7.00
C GLY A 367 17.70 -25.55 -6.57
N THR A 368 18.34 -26.53 -7.23
CA THR A 368 18.22 -27.97 -6.91
C THR A 368 19.44 -28.54 -6.18
N PRO A 369 19.27 -29.46 -5.21
CA PRO A 369 20.40 -30.17 -4.56
C PRO A 369 21.11 -31.19 -5.47
N GLY A 370 20.59 -31.43 -6.68
CA GLY A 370 21.18 -32.36 -7.63
C GLY A 370 20.65 -32.17 -9.06
N VAL A 371 21.57 -32.25 -10.01
CA VAL A 371 21.33 -32.16 -11.46
C VAL A 371 21.69 -33.48 -12.16
N ALA A 372 21.25 -33.65 -13.40
CA ALA A 372 21.56 -34.82 -14.21
C ALA A 372 23.08 -34.94 -14.50
N HIS A 373 23.62 -36.16 -14.49
CA HIS A 373 25.04 -36.42 -14.71
C HIS A 373 25.51 -35.97 -16.09
N GLY A 374 26.61 -35.23 -16.14
CA GLY A 374 27.18 -34.69 -17.38
C GLY A 374 26.64 -33.31 -17.76
N ILE A 375 25.76 -32.72 -16.96
CA ILE A 375 25.37 -31.31 -17.02
C ILE A 375 25.57 -30.63 -15.66
N ASP A 376 26.78 -30.83 -15.13
CA ASP A 376 27.10 -30.71 -13.71
C ASP A 376 27.22 -29.24 -13.22
N ASP A 377 27.44 -28.29 -14.12
CA ASP A 377 27.49 -26.84 -13.84
C ASP A 377 27.28 -26.01 -15.12
N VAL A 378 27.19 -24.67 -15.02
CA VAL A 378 26.93 -23.78 -16.18
C VAL A 378 28.00 -23.83 -17.28
N SER A 379 29.18 -24.45 -17.06
CA SER A 379 30.16 -24.67 -18.13
C SER A 379 29.77 -25.78 -19.11
N ALA A 380 28.77 -26.59 -18.76
CA ALA A 380 28.39 -27.78 -19.50
C ALA A 380 27.50 -27.52 -20.74
N TYR A 381 26.96 -26.31 -20.93
CA TYR A 381 26.05 -26.00 -22.04
C TYR A 381 26.55 -26.40 -23.45
N PRO A 382 27.84 -26.22 -23.82
CA PRO A 382 28.33 -26.70 -25.11
C PRO A 382 28.20 -28.23 -25.27
N ARG A 383 28.36 -29.02 -24.19
CA ARG A 383 28.15 -30.48 -24.23
C ARG A 383 26.69 -30.84 -24.50
N LEU A 384 25.75 -30.08 -23.94
CA LEU A 384 24.31 -30.24 -24.21
C LEU A 384 23.98 -29.94 -25.67
N VAL A 385 24.42 -28.79 -26.18
CA VAL A 385 24.18 -28.40 -27.58
C VAL A 385 24.78 -29.43 -28.54
N GLU A 386 26.00 -29.91 -28.27
CA GLU A 386 26.65 -30.95 -29.06
C GLU A 386 25.88 -32.30 -29.01
N ALA A 387 25.34 -32.68 -27.84
CA ALA A 387 24.52 -33.89 -27.70
C ALA A 387 23.19 -33.77 -28.48
N VAL A 388 22.53 -32.60 -28.46
CA VAL A 388 21.33 -32.31 -29.26
C VAL A 388 21.65 -32.35 -30.76
N MET A 389 22.79 -31.80 -31.20
CA MET A 389 23.25 -31.93 -32.59
C MET A 389 23.56 -33.39 -32.97
N ARG A 390 24.20 -34.17 -32.09
CA ARG A 390 24.51 -35.59 -32.31
C ARG A 390 23.27 -36.44 -32.55
N ARG A 391 22.11 -36.04 -32.01
CA ARG A 391 20.80 -36.68 -32.25
C ARG A 391 20.05 -36.13 -33.48
N GLY A 392 20.66 -35.25 -34.27
CA GLY A 392 20.16 -34.83 -35.58
C GLY A 392 19.59 -33.42 -35.66
N ALA A 393 19.74 -32.58 -34.64
CA ALA A 393 19.30 -31.18 -34.72
C ALA A 393 20.16 -30.35 -35.69
N THR A 394 19.52 -29.45 -36.45
CA THR A 394 20.22 -28.49 -37.33
C THR A 394 20.75 -27.29 -36.55
N ASP A 395 21.70 -26.56 -37.13
CA ASP A 395 22.20 -25.30 -36.56
C ASP A 395 21.07 -24.27 -36.43
N GLU A 396 20.11 -24.26 -37.36
CA GLU A 396 18.95 -23.37 -37.29
C GLU A 396 18.02 -23.76 -36.14
N GLN A 397 17.69 -25.04 -35.98
CA GLN A 397 16.82 -25.54 -34.90
C GLN A 397 17.33 -25.13 -33.50
N LEU A 398 18.64 -25.06 -33.33
CA LEU A 398 19.27 -24.59 -32.09
C LEU A 398 19.24 -23.06 -31.94
N SER A 399 19.20 -22.32 -33.06
CA SER A 399 19.21 -20.86 -33.08
C SER A 399 17.86 -20.21 -32.69
N PHE A 400 16.74 -20.90 -32.88
CA PHE A 400 15.40 -20.32 -32.68
C PHE A 400 15.04 -20.09 -31.21
N SER A 401 15.50 -20.95 -30.30
CA SER A 401 15.26 -20.85 -28.85
C SER A 401 15.52 -19.44 -28.29
N SER A 402 16.67 -18.86 -28.64
CA SER A 402 17.08 -17.51 -28.25
C SER A 402 16.26 -16.41 -28.92
N ALA A 403 15.81 -16.63 -30.15
CA ALA A 403 15.00 -15.67 -30.89
C ALA A 403 13.61 -15.55 -30.26
N SER A 404 12.93 -16.67 -30.04
CA SER A 404 11.61 -16.75 -29.39
C SER A 404 11.62 -16.12 -28.00
N MET A 405 12.64 -16.41 -27.18
CA MET A 405 12.78 -15.78 -25.86
C MET A 405 12.94 -14.25 -25.96
N LEU A 406 13.71 -13.77 -26.95
CA LEU A 406 13.85 -12.34 -27.23
C LEU A 406 12.65 -11.70 -27.97
N GLU A 407 11.65 -12.49 -28.35
CA GLU A 407 10.33 -12.02 -28.82
C GLU A 407 9.30 -12.01 -27.68
N ALA A 408 9.34 -12.98 -26.75
CA ALA A 408 8.53 -12.99 -25.53
C ALA A 408 8.77 -11.76 -24.63
N ILE A 409 9.99 -11.20 -24.65
CA ILE A 409 10.38 -9.97 -23.94
C ILE A 409 9.90 -8.68 -24.69
N ARG A 410 9.21 -8.76 -25.84
CA ARG A 410 8.62 -7.57 -26.49
C ARG A 410 7.33 -7.14 -25.77
N PRO A 411 7.11 -5.83 -25.53
CA PRO A 411 5.81 -5.33 -25.11
C PRO A 411 4.75 -5.66 -26.18
N THR A 412 3.75 -6.47 -25.82
CA THR A 412 2.78 -7.02 -26.78
C THR A 412 1.54 -6.15 -27.00
N LEU A 413 1.29 -5.14 -26.17
CA LEU A 413 0.10 -4.29 -26.25
C LEU A 413 0.44 -2.80 -26.06
N PRO A 414 -0.26 -1.87 -26.74
CA PRO A 414 -0.23 -0.45 -26.40
C PRO A 414 -0.86 -0.23 -25.01
N PRO A 415 -0.48 0.83 -24.28
CA PRO A 415 -0.90 1.07 -22.90
C PRO A 415 -2.35 1.58 -22.81
N ASN A 416 -3.31 0.70 -23.09
CA ASN A 416 -4.70 0.92 -22.70
C ASN A 416 -4.80 0.87 -21.17
N ARG A 417 -5.36 1.95 -20.59
CA ARG A 417 -5.68 2.03 -19.17
C ARG A 417 -6.83 1.07 -18.87
N HIS A 418 -6.49 -0.14 -18.42
CA HIS A 418 -7.44 -0.98 -17.69
C HIS A 418 -7.80 -0.27 -16.38
N PRO A 419 -9.04 -0.37 -15.85
CA PRO A 419 -9.36 0.16 -14.53
C PRO A 419 -8.38 -0.34 -13.48
N ASN A 420 -7.86 0.58 -12.67
CA ASN A 420 -6.86 0.28 -11.66
C ASN A 420 -7.52 -0.43 -10.46
N THR A 421 -7.40 -1.75 -10.37
CA THR A 421 -7.88 -2.50 -9.18
C THR A 421 -7.05 -2.22 -7.92
N GLY A 422 -5.94 -1.48 -8.00
CA GLY A 422 -5.22 -1.00 -6.82
C GLY A 422 -4.72 -2.11 -5.89
N TYR A 423 -4.87 -1.88 -4.59
CA TYR A 423 -4.79 -2.88 -3.51
C TYR A 423 -6.20 -3.00 -2.93
N GLN A 424 -6.93 -4.08 -3.25
CA GLN A 424 -8.34 -4.27 -2.88
C GLN A 424 -8.55 -4.74 -1.42
N GLY A 425 -7.66 -4.38 -0.49
CA GLY A 425 -7.73 -4.86 0.90
C GLY A 425 -7.74 -6.39 0.97
N SER A 426 -8.68 -6.97 1.71
CA SER A 426 -8.86 -8.43 1.78
C SER A 426 -9.74 -8.98 0.64
N SER A 427 -9.35 -8.75 -0.61
CA SER A 427 -9.97 -9.35 -1.81
C SER A 427 -9.88 -10.87 -1.86
N SER A 428 -9.08 -11.47 -0.98
CA SER A 428 -9.10 -12.90 -0.74
C SER A 428 -10.37 -13.38 -0.04
N LEU A 429 -11.09 -12.56 0.75
CA LEU A 429 -12.17 -13.07 1.60
C LEU A 429 -13.39 -13.53 0.79
N ASP A 430 -13.86 -12.77 -0.21
CA ASP A 430 -14.95 -13.24 -1.07
C ASP A 430 -14.54 -14.40 -1.98
N SER A 431 -13.27 -14.42 -2.43
CA SER A 431 -12.70 -15.53 -3.20
C SER A 431 -12.56 -16.81 -2.35
N LEU A 432 -12.18 -16.69 -1.07
CA LEU A 432 -12.12 -17.77 -0.09
C LEU A 432 -13.53 -18.24 0.29
N LEU A 433 -14.48 -17.33 0.54
CA LEU A 433 -15.86 -17.66 0.87
C LEU A 433 -16.57 -18.33 -0.31
N GLY A 434 -16.27 -17.96 -1.55
CA GLY A 434 -16.72 -18.69 -2.75
C GLY A 434 -16.24 -20.15 -2.76
N ASN A 435 -14.96 -20.38 -2.47
CA ASN A 435 -14.36 -21.71 -2.42
C ASN A 435 -14.80 -22.54 -1.20
N VAL A 436 -14.99 -21.91 -0.04
CA VAL A 436 -15.54 -22.55 1.18
C VAL A 436 -17.00 -22.93 0.96
N ARG A 437 -17.83 -22.07 0.34
CA ARG A 437 -19.22 -22.40 -0.04
C ARG A 437 -19.29 -23.65 -0.93
N GLN A 438 -18.35 -23.85 -1.86
CA GLN A 438 -18.30 -25.09 -2.65
C GLN A 438 -17.94 -26.34 -1.84
N GLN A 439 -17.02 -26.25 -0.86
CA GLN A 439 -16.70 -27.40 -0.01
C GLN A 439 -17.81 -27.74 0.99
N THR A 440 -18.57 -26.74 1.49
CA THR A 440 -19.70 -26.99 2.39
C THR A 440 -20.84 -27.76 1.70
N MET A 441 -21.06 -27.57 0.38
CA MET A 441 -22.07 -28.33 -0.37
C MET A 441 -21.75 -29.84 -0.51
N LEU A 442 -20.50 -30.26 -0.35
CA LEU A 442 -20.09 -31.67 -0.48
C LEU A 442 -20.24 -32.49 0.82
N LEU A 443 -20.56 -31.85 1.95
CA LEU A 443 -20.72 -32.51 3.27
C LEU A 443 -22.15 -32.40 3.84
N GLY A 444 -23.11 -31.95 3.03
CA GLY A 444 -24.51 -31.72 3.40
C GLY A 444 -25.51 -32.74 2.84
N ASN A 445 -25.13 -33.98 2.60
CA ASN A 445 -26.04 -35.03 2.10
C ASN A 445 -26.90 -35.61 3.24
N LEU A 446 -28.02 -34.97 3.58
CA LEU A 446 -29.16 -35.59 4.27
C LEU A 446 -30.49 -34.98 3.78
N GLU A 447 -31.16 -35.74 2.92
CA GLU A 447 -32.62 -35.81 2.69
C GLU A 447 -33.43 -34.50 2.45
N ALA A 448 -33.64 -34.13 1.18
CA ALA A 448 -34.96 -33.73 0.67
C ALA A 448 -35.08 -33.87 -0.87
N SER A 449 -36.07 -34.66 -1.30
CA SER A 449 -36.43 -35.06 -2.67
C SER A 449 -36.66 -33.96 -3.72
N SER A 450 -36.37 -34.30 -5.00
CA SER A 450 -37.03 -33.86 -6.27
C SER A 450 -36.95 -32.37 -6.68
N THR A 451 -36.73 -31.97 -7.95
CA THR A 451 -36.88 -32.69 -9.24
C THR A 451 -35.89 -32.17 -10.30
N LEU A 452 -35.46 -33.00 -11.25
CA LEU A 452 -34.64 -32.63 -12.42
C LEU A 452 -35.48 -32.00 -13.56
N LEU A 453 -34.80 -31.28 -14.47
CA LEU A 453 -34.94 -31.17 -15.95
C LEU A 453 -34.59 -29.73 -16.46
N PRO A 454 -34.25 -29.51 -17.75
CA PRO A 454 -33.03 -30.00 -18.41
C PRO A 454 -32.24 -28.88 -19.14
N VAL A 455 -31.10 -29.26 -19.73
CA VAL A 455 -30.22 -28.39 -20.56
C VAL A 455 -30.95 -27.86 -21.81
N GLY A 456 -30.77 -26.57 -22.10
CA GLY A 456 -30.99 -25.97 -23.41
C GLY A 456 -29.77 -25.16 -23.84
N ARG A 457 -29.24 -25.44 -25.04
CA ARG A 457 -28.45 -24.47 -25.82
C ARG A 457 -29.43 -23.68 -26.68
N ASP A 458 -29.13 -22.41 -26.92
CA ASP A 458 -29.12 -21.84 -28.28
C ASP A 458 -28.36 -20.51 -28.28
N ASP A 459 -27.81 -20.16 -29.43
CA ASP A 459 -26.97 -18.97 -29.65
C ASP A 459 -27.81 -17.70 -29.78
N GLU A 460 -27.63 -16.72 -28.87
CA GLU A 460 -27.60 -15.28 -29.21
C GLU A 460 -26.67 -14.57 -28.23
N GLY A 461 -25.72 -13.77 -28.74
CA GLY A 461 -24.74 -13.07 -27.91
C GLY A 461 -25.30 -11.80 -27.26
N PRO A 462 -25.25 -11.64 -25.92
CA PRO A 462 -25.70 -10.42 -25.27
C PRO A 462 -24.52 -9.53 -24.84
N ALA A 463 -24.78 -8.22 -24.79
CA ALA A 463 -23.90 -7.26 -24.15
C ALA A 463 -23.69 -7.64 -22.67
N TYR A 464 -22.44 -7.55 -22.20
CA TYR A 464 -22.09 -7.76 -20.79
C TYR A 464 -22.73 -6.65 -19.93
N SER A 465 -23.95 -6.91 -19.43
CA SER A 465 -24.57 -6.06 -18.41
C SER A 465 -24.07 -6.45 -17.02
N THR A 466 -23.82 -5.44 -16.19
CA THR A 466 -23.42 -5.56 -14.78
C THR A 466 -24.47 -6.20 -13.86
N ALA A 467 -25.66 -6.57 -14.37
CA ALA A 467 -26.79 -7.02 -13.58
C ALA A 467 -26.64 -8.42 -12.94
N HIS A 468 -25.64 -9.23 -13.33
CA HIS A 468 -25.61 -10.65 -12.95
C HIS A 468 -24.88 -10.97 -11.62
N PHE A 469 -24.36 -9.96 -10.89
CA PHE A 469 -23.66 -10.17 -9.62
C PHE A 469 -24.57 -10.27 -8.38
N MET A 470 -25.89 -10.14 -8.54
CA MET A 470 -26.86 -10.36 -7.45
C MET A 470 -27.00 -11.84 -7.10
N ASN A 471 -26.09 -12.33 -6.25
CA ASN A 471 -26.23 -13.62 -5.59
C ASN A 471 -27.37 -13.54 -4.55
N ASN A 472 -28.38 -14.40 -4.67
CA ASN A 472 -29.50 -14.50 -3.71
C ASN A 472 -29.03 -14.56 -2.24
N ALA A 473 -27.84 -15.14 -1.99
CA ALA A 473 -27.23 -15.20 -0.66
C ALA A 473 -26.97 -13.81 -0.03
N SER A 474 -26.46 -12.84 -0.79
CA SER A 474 -26.17 -11.49 -0.28
C SER A 474 -27.46 -10.73 0.03
N THR A 475 -28.47 -10.87 -0.82
CA THR A 475 -29.81 -10.31 -0.59
C THR A 475 -30.47 -10.89 0.67
N ILE A 476 -30.33 -12.20 0.91
CA ILE A 476 -30.80 -12.86 2.14
C ILE A 476 -30.03 -12.35 3.36
N GLU A 477 -28.71 -12.18 3.26
CA GLU A 477 -27.88 -11.69 4.36
C GLU A 477 -28.19 -10.23 4.72
N GLY A 478 -28.41 -9.37 3.73
CA GLY A 478 -28.90 -8.00 3.93
C GLY A 478 -30.28 -7.98 4.59
N ALA A 479 -31.17 -8.90 4.22
CA ALA A 479 -32.49 -9.03 4.85
C ALA A 479 -32.40 -9.48 6.32
N GLN A 480 -31.45 -10.36 6.67
CA GLN A 480 -31.18 -10.77 8.05
C GLN A 480 -30.61 -9.60 8.90
N LEU A 481 -29.76 -8.75 8.30
CA LEU A 481 -29.28 -7.55 8.97
C LEU A 481 -30.42 -6.55 9.21
N LEU A 482 -31.28 -6.32 8.22
CA LEU A 482 -32.47 -5.47 8.36
C LEU A 482 -33.44 -6.04 9.42
N GLU A 483 -33.62 -7.36 9.49
CA GLU A 483 -34.40 -8.04 10.52
C GLU A 483 -33.84 -7.77 11.92
N ALA A 484 -32.52 -7.87 12.09
CA ALA A 484 -31.84 -7.56 13.35
C ALA A 484 -32.02 -6.09 13.76
N LEU A 485 -31.92 -5.15 12.80
CA LEU A 485 -32.16 -3.72 13.04
C LEU A 485 -33.61 -3.46 13.50
N VAL A 486 -34.61 -3.98 12.78
CA VAL A 486 -36.03 -3.86 13.12
C VAL A 486 -36.31 -4.41 14.52
N ASN A 487 -35.82 -5.62 14.83
CA ASN A 487 -36.02 -6.28 16.11
C ASN A 487 -35.31 -5.56 17.28
N SER A 488 -34.18 -4.89 17.02
CA SER A 488 -33.44 -4.13 18.04
C SER A 488 -34.11 -2.81 18.48
N LYS A 489 -35.21 -2.39 17.83
CA LYS A 489 -35.90 -1.10 18.05
C LYS A 489 -34.98 0.13 17.91
N ILE A 490 -34.03 0.04 16.99
CA ILE A 490 -33.01 1.05 16.74
C ILE A 490 -33.56 2.40 16.28
N ASN A 491 -34.81 2.49 15.81
CA ASN A 491 -35.46 3.76 15.46
C ASN A 491 -35.48 4.75 16.64
N ASN A 492 -35.90 4.31 17.83
CA ASN A 492 -35.86 5.13 19.05
C ASN A 492 -34.43 5.54 19.44
N THR A 493 -33.44 4.71 19.09
CA THR A 493 -32.02 4.95 19.34
C THR A 493 -31.46 5.99 18.37
N ILE A 494 -31.79 5.88 17.08
CA ILE A 494 -31.47 6.86 16.02
C ILE A 494 -32.09 8.21 16.40
N GLU A 495 -33.42 8.28 16.54
CA GLU A 495 -34.13 9.52 16.86
C GLU A 495 -33.54 10.24 18.08
N ARG A 496 -33.31 9.53 19.19
CA ARG A 496 -32.84 10.17 20.43
C ARG A 496 -31.35 10.47 20.44
N LEU A 497 -30.49 9.54 20.02
CA LEU A 497 -29.04 9.82 20.01
C LEU A 497 -28.69 10.89 18.98
N PHE A 498 -29.27 10.89 17.78
CA PHE A 498 -28.98 11.95 16.81
C PHE A 498 -29.55 13.31 17.22
N VAL A 499 -30.76 13.38 17.80
CA VAL A 499 -31.32 14.67 18.25
C VAL A 499 -30.55 15.26 19.44
N ASP A 500 -30.02 14.42 20.34
CA ASP A 500 -29.24 14.88 21.50
C ASP A 500 -27.75 15.15 21.14
N TRP A 501 -27.18 14.44 20.16
CA TRP A 501 -25.79 14.59 19.71
C TRP A 501 -25.62 15.64 18.59
N LYS A 502 -26.66 15.84 17.77
CA LYS A 502 -26.80 16.75 16.61
C LYS A 502 -25.69 16.77 15.55
N GLY A 503 -24.63 15.97 15.67
CA GLY A 503 -23.48 15.98 14.74
C GLY A 503 -22.67 17.29 14.77
N ASN A 504 -23.02 18.25 15.61
CA ASN A 504 -22.46 19.61 15.67
C ASN A 504 -21.09 19.68 16.38
N GLY A 505 -20.35 18.57 16.42
CA GLY A 505 -18.98 18.53 16.89
C GLY A 505 -18.08 19.51 16.14
N LEU A 506 -16.98 19.97 16.73
CA LEU A 506 -15.90 20.62 15.94
C LEU A 506 -15.11 19.63 15.09
N GLU A 507 -15.27 18.35 15.40
CA GLU A 507 -14.96 17.23 14.53
C GLU A 507 -16.16 16.86 13.65
N SER A 508 -17.00 17.85 13.30
CA SER A 508 -18.18 17.74 12.44
C SER A 508 -17.86 16.85 11.25
N HIS A 509 -18.62 15.78 11.10
CA HIS A 509 -18.44 14.84 10.01
C HIS A 509 -18.55 15.58 8.69
N VAL A 510 -17.60 15.36 7.79
CA VAL A 510 -17.72 15.87 6.42
C VAL A 510 -19.02 15.31 5.84
N GLY A 511 -19.89 16.18 5.33
CA GLY A 511 -21.25 15.79 4.94
C GLY A 511 -22.28 15.84 6.07
N ALA A 512 -22.16 16.74 7.05
CA ALA A 512 -23.15 16.90 8.13
C ALA A 512 -24.58 17.15 7.59
N PHE A 513 -24.70 17.87 6.47
CA PHE A 513 -25.95 18.07 5.73
C PHE A 513 -26.65 16.78 5.24
N LEU A 514 -25.93 15.66 5.14
CA LEU A 514 -26.51 14.35 4.78
C LEU A 514 -27.19 13.65 5.96
N ILE A 515 -26.78 13.94 7.19
CA ILE A 515 -27.13 13.12 8.37
C ILE A 515 -28.64 13.11 8.62
N GLN A 516 -29.29 14.29 8.64
CA GLN A 516 -30.72 14.38 8.92
C GLN A 516 -31.57 13.72 7.80
N PRO A 517 -31.41 14.05 6.50
CA PRO A 517 -32.15 13.37 5.43
C PRO A 517 -31.94 11.86 5.38
N PHE A 518 -30.73 11.38 5.69
CA PHE A 518 -30.42 9.95 5.71
C PHE A 518 -31.06 9.24 6.91
N ALA A 519 -31.03 9.86 8.09
CA ALA A 519 -31.70 9.33 9.28
C ALA A 519 -33.22 9.24 9.09
N ASP A 520 -33.84 10.30 8.56
CA ASP A 520 -35.29 10.35 8.31
C ASP A 520 -35.73 9.26 7.33
N ALA A 521 -35.01 9.08 6.20
CA ALA A 521 -35.29 8.04 5.22
C ALA A 521 -35.17 6.61 5.79
N ILE A 522 -34.19 6.37 6.68
CA ILE A 522 -34.02 5.06 7.33
C ILE A 522 -35.11 4.81 8.38
N ILE A 523 -35.52 5.83 9.13
CA ILE A 523 -36.61 5.74 10.10
C ILE A 523 -37.92 5.40 9.38
N GLU A 524 -38.23 6.06 8.27
CA GLU A 524 -39.44 5.81 7.47
C GLU A 524 -39.53 4.35 7.00
N GLU A 525 -38.43 3.79 6.46
CA GLU A 525 -38.36 2.39 6.03
C GLU A 525 -38.47 1.40 7.21
N ILE A 526 -37.82 1.66 8.34
CA ILE A 526 -37.92 0.81 9.54
C ILE A 526 -39.34 0.84 10.11
N VAL A 527 -40.00 2.00 10.16
CA VAL A 527 -41.38 2.14 10.64
C VAL A 527 -42.36 1.43 9.71
N THR A 528 -42.14 1.50 8.40
CA THR A 528 -42.92 0.78 7.39
C THR A 528 -42.79 -0.74 7.56
N LEU A 529 -41.57 -1.25 7.72
CA LEU A 529 -41.33 -2.68 8.00
C LEU A 529 -41.97 -3.14 9.31
N GLN A 530 -41.94 -2.33 10.37
CA GLN A 530 -42.60 -2.64 11.65
C GLN A 530 -44.14 -2.76 11.55
N GLN A 531 -44.75 -2.27 10.47
CA GLN A 531 -46.19 -2.34 10.20
C GLN A 531 -46.55 -3.40 9.14
N SER A 532 -45.57 -4.13 8.59
CA SER A 532 -45.79 -5.11 7.52
C SER A 532 -46.53 -6.37 8.01
N GLU A 533 -47.53 -6.80 7.23
CA GLU A 533 -48.21 -8.09 7.41
C GLU A 533 -47.35 -9.29 6.94
N ASN A 534 -46.32 -9.06 6.13
CA ASN A 534 -45.44 -10.10 5.57
C ASN A 534 -43.96 -9.68 5.64
N LEU A 535 -43.52 -9.36 6.86
CA LEU A 535 -42.19 -8.82 7.18
C LEU A 535 -41.02 -9.51 6.43
N ARG A 536 -41.03 -10.84 6.32
CA ARG A 536 -39.95 -11.59 5.64
C ARG A 536 -39.85 -11.30 4.14
N SER A 537 -40.99 -11.08 3.47
CA SER A 537 -41.02 -10.71 2.05
C SER A 537 -40.49 -9.29 1.86
N ASP A 538 -40.94 -8.37 2.72
CA ASP A 538 -40.64 -6.95 2.57
C ASP A 538 -39.18 -6.63 2.96
N LEU A 539 -38.62 -7.33 3.95
CA LEU A 539 -37.18 -7.30 4.26
C LEU A 539 -36.31 -7.74 3.08
N LEU A 540 -36.74 -8.79 2.35
CA LEU A 540 -36.02 -9.28 1.17
C LEU A 540 -36.12 -8.29 0.01
N ALA A 541 -37.31 -7.71 -0.21
CA ALA A 541 -37.53 -6.68 -1.22
C ALA A 541 -36.74 -5.40 -0.93
N LEU A 542 -36.70 -4.94 0.31
CA LEU A 542 -35.87 -3.80 0.72
C LEU A 542 -34.39 -4.10 0.50
N SER A 543 -33.90 -5.24 1.00
CA SER A 543 -32.51 -5.68 0.80
C SER A 543 -32.13 -5.69 -0.68
N GLN A 544 -32.98 -6.25 -1.54
CA GLN A 544 -32.77 -6.26 -2.99
C GLN A 544 -32.68 -4.84 -3.56
N ARG A 545 -33.63 -3.96 -3.21
CA ARG A 545 -33.61 -2.55 -3.65
C ARG A 545 -32.35 -1.82 -3.18
N LEU A 546 -31.89 -2.04 -1.96
CA LEU A 546 -30.62 -1.47 -1.46
C LEU A 546 -29.43 -1.94 -2.31
N PHE A 547 -29.31 -3.23 -2.62
CA PHE A 547 -28.25 -3.74 -3.51
C PHE A 547 -28.38 -3.21 -4.95
N GLU A 548 -29.59 -3.16 -5.51
CA GLU A 548 -29.85 -2.62 -6.84
C GLU A 548 -29.49 -1.13 -6.96
N ASN A 549 -29.77 -0.33 -5.93
CA ASN A 549 -29.39 1.08 -5.90
C ASN A 549 -27.88 1.26 -5.67
N SER A 550 -27.30 0.53 -4.72
CA SER A 550 -25.87 0.60 -4.39
C SER A 550 -24.96 0.15 -5.55
N SER A 551 -25.44 -0.78 -6.39
CA SER A 551 -24.74 -1.25 -7.60
C SER A 551 -24.82 -0.29 -8.80
N ARG A 552 -25.54 0.83 -8.68
CA ARG A 552 -25.61 1.87 -9.71
C ARG A 552 -24.67 3.01 -9.35
N ALA A 553 -23.89 3.47 -10.34
CA ALA A 553 -23.12 4.69 -10.23
C ALA A 553 -24.06 5.88 -9.93
N VAL A 554 -23.59 6.81 -9.10
CA VAL A 554 -24.29 8.04 -8.75
C VAL A 554 -24.17 9.00 -9.94
N ASP A 555 -25.28 9.55 -10.41
CA ASP A 555 -25.25 10.57 -11.45
C ASP A 555 -24.72 11.88 -10.86
N ILE A 556 -23.75 12.48 -11.54
CA ILE A 556 -23.10 13.73 -11.14
C ILE A 556 -22.97 14.58 -12.39
N HIS A 557 -23.62 15.75 -12.37
CA HIS A 557 -23.56 16.72 -13.45
C HIS A 557 -23.60 18.14 -12.89
N ARG A 558 -23.05 19.10 -13.65
CA ARG A 558 -22.77 20.48 -13.17
C ARG A 558 -23.99 21.24 -12.64
N LEU A 559 -25.19 20.94 -13.14
CA LEU A 559 -26.45 21.60 -12.75
C LEU A 559 -27.15 20.94 -11.55
N MET A 560 -26.55 19.91 -10.95
CA MET A 560 -27.10 19.20 -9.80
C MET A 560 -27.18 20.10 -8.57
N THR A 561 -28.36 20.14 -7.95
CA THR A 561 -28.58 20.80 -6.65
C THR A 561 -28.21 19.86 -5.49
N LEU A 562 -27.98 20.42 -4.30
CA LEU A 562 -27.75 19.62 -3.09
C LEU A 562 -28.90 18.63 -2.82
N GLN A 563 -30.15 19.07 -3.02
CA GLN A 563 -31.32 18.21 -2.85
C GLN A 563 -31.33 17.07 -3.87
N GLY A 564 -31.06 17.36 -5.16
CA GLY A 564 -30.99 16.33 -6.20
C GLY A 564 -29.86 15.32 -5.99
N PHE A 565 -28.81 15.68 -5.24
CA PHE A 565 -27.80 14.73 -4.77
C PHE A 565 -28.33 13.88 -3.60
N ILE A 566 -28.96 14.48 -2.59
CA ILE A 566 -29.58 13.77 -1.45
C ILE A 566 -30.64 12.78 -1.93
N ASP A 567 -31.46 13.16 -2.90
CA ASP A 567 -32.55 12.34 -3.48
C ASP A 567 -32.04 11.05 -4.15
N GLN A 568 -30.74 10.94 -4.48
CA GLN A 568 -30.12 9.70 -4.98
C GLN A 568 -29.72 8.71 -3.87
N TYR A 569 -29.88 9.08 -2.60
CA TYR A 569 -29.50 8.28 -1.43
C TYR A 569 -30.66 8.05 -0.43
N THR A 570 -31.84 8.60 -0.70
CA THR A 570 -33.02 8.59 0.19
C THR A 570 -34.27 8.03 -0.50
N GLY A 571 -35.31 7.72 0.29
CA GLY A 571 -36.59 7.20 -0.20
C GLY A 571 -36.42 5.98 -1.13
N PRO A 572 -36.98 5.98 -2.34
CA PRO A 572 -36.86 4.83 -3.26
C PRO A 572 -35.42 4.57 -3.72
N ASN A 573 -34.53 5.55 -3.63
CA ASN A 573 -33.12 5.46 -4.01
C ASN A 573 -32.20 5.13 -2.82
N LEU A 574 -32.74 4.74 -1.66
CA LEU A 574 -31.95 4.38 -0.48
C LEU A 574 -30.87 3.32 -0.82
N ARG A 575 -29.67 3.46 -0.24
CA ARG A 575 -28.49 2.64 -0.55
C ARG A 575 -27.84 2.08 0.73
N TRP A 576 -26.95 1.09 0.58
CA TRP A 576 -26.20 0.51 1.70
C TRP A 576 -25.19 1.49 2.31
N GLU A 577 -24.66 2.42 1.51
CA GLU A 577 -23.82 3.53 2.00
C GLU A 577 -24.61 4.39 3.00
N THR A 578 -25.87 4.72 2.69
CA THR A 578 -26.76 5.51 3.56
C THR A 578 -26.98 4.81 4.91
N MET A 579 -27.30 3.51 4.87
CA MET A 579 -27.45 2.66 6.07
C MET A 579 -26.16 2.65 6.90
N GLY A 580 -25.02 2.46 6.24
CA GLY A 580 -23.71 2.39 6.86
C GLY A 580 -23.29 3.67 7.57
N VAL A 581 -23.48 4.83 6.93
CA VAL A 581 -23.24 6.16 7.50
C VAL A 581 -23.99 6.32 8.81
N ILE A 582 -25.31 6.13 8.80
CA ILE A 582 -26.16 6.38 9.95
C ILE A 582 -25.84 5.40 11.09
N LEU A 583 -25.76 4.11 10.84
CA LEU A 583 -25.48 3.11 11.89
C LEU A 583 -24.13 3.34 12.57
N THR A 584 -23.12 3.75 11.80
CA THR A 584 -21.79 4.08 12.31
C THR A 584 -21.81 5.34 13.18
N LEU A 585 -22.50 6.40 12.74
CA LEU A 585 -22.65 7.65 13.50
C LEU A 585 -23.44 7.43 14.82
N VAL A 586 -24.47 6.57 14.83
CA VAL A 586 -25.12 6.14 16.10
C VAL A 586 -24.10 5.49 17.04
N GLY A 587 -23.18 4.66 16.52
CA GLY A 587 -22.13 4.00 17.31
C GLY A 587 -21.16 4.99 17.96
N ILE A 588 -20.86 6.09 17.28
CA ILE A 588 -20.06 7.21 17.80
C ILE A 588 -20.86 7.94 18.89
N ALA A 589 -22.11 8.36 18.60
CA ALA A 589 -22.99 9.02 19.57
C ALA A 589 -23.23 8.18 20.84
N ALA A 590 -23.41 6.86 20.70
CA ALA A 590 -23.55 5.92 21.81
C ALA A 590 -22.28 5.75 22.66
N THR A 591 -21.15 6.33 22.25
CA THR A 591 -19.94 6.39 23.09
C THR A 591 -19.82 7.70 23.88
N GLU A 592 -20.41 8.79 23.38
CA GLU A 592 -20.38 10.09 24.05
C GLU A 592 -21.24 10.12 25.32
N PHE A 593 -22.43 9.52 25.30
CA PHE A 593 -23.32 9.50 26.46
C PHE A 593 -23.01 8.31 27.38
N ARG A 594 -22.48 8.57 28.58
CA ARG A 594 -22.23 7.53 29.59
C ARG A 594 -23.55 7.05 30.23
N ALA A 595 -23.55 5.82 30.76
CA ALA A 595 -24.69 5.29 31.50
C ALA A 595 -24.77 5.90 32.93
N PRO A 596 -25.97 6.10 33.51
CA PRO A 596 -27.29 5.82 32.93
C PRO A 596 -27.74 6.91 31.95
N TYR A 597 -28.30 6.49 30.82
CA TYR A 597 -28.87 7.35 29.78
C TYR A 597 -30.29 6.89 29.43
N THR A 598 -31.03 7.68 28.64
CA THR A 598 -32.46 7.42 28.34
C THR A 598 -32.71 6.09 27.60
N LEU A 599 -31.69 5.56 26.92
CA LEU A 599 -31.75 4.31 26.14
C LEU A 599 -31.12 3.09 26.85
N TYR A 600 -30.24 3.30 27.83
CA TYR A 600 -29.51 2.22 28.53
C TYR A 600 -29.18 2.63 29.96
N ARG A 601 -29.49 1.74 30.90
CA ARG A 601 -29.32 1.96 32.34
C ARG A 601 -27.93 1.58 32.83
N THR A 602 -27.30 0.61 32.18
CA THR A 602 -26.00 0.07 32.58
C THR A 602 -24.92 0.29 31.52
N GLU A 603 -23.67 0.33 31.97
CA GLU A 603 -22.51 0.36 31.07
C GLU A 603 -22.49 -0.85 30.13
N GLN A 604 -22.89 -2.03 30.64
CA GLN A 604 -22.95 -3.27 29.87
C GLN A 604 -23.95 -3.18 28.71
N GLU A 605 -25.16 -2.65 28.94
CA GLU A 605 -26.15 -2.37 27.89
C GLU A 605 -25.59 -1.43 26.82
N ARG A 606 -24.88 -0.37 27.21
CA ARG A 606 -24.23 0.56 26.26
C ARG A 606 -23.18 -0.16 25.40
N GLN A 607 -22.36 -1.04 25.99
CA GLN A 607 -21.33 -1.75 25.23
C GLN A 607 -21.93 -2.80 24.28
N THR A 608 -23.01 -3.49 24.66
CA THR A 608 -23.76 -4.37 23.75
C THR A 608 -24.33 -3.57 22.57
N LEU A 609 -24.92 -2.40 22.82
CA LEU A 609 -25.42 -1.51 21.76
C LEU A 609 -24.29 -1.06 20.81
N LYS A 610 -23.17 -0.56 21.35
CA LYS A 610 -21.98 -0.17 20.57
C LYS A 610 -21.46 -1.32 19.71
N MET A 611 -21.33 -2.53 20.27
CA MET A 611 -20.86 -3.71 19.54
C MET A 611 -21.77 -4.07 18.37
N ASN A 612 -23.09 -4.07 18.57
CA ASN A 612 -24.04 -4.36 17.51
C ASN A 612 -23.96 -3.31 16.38
N LEU A 613 -23.88 -2.01 16.73
CA LEU A 613 -23.74 -0.92 15.77
C LEU A 613 -22.46 -1.03 14.93
N ILE A 614 -21.33 -1.35 15.56
CA ILE A 614 -20.05 -1.59 14.87
C ILE A 614 -20.12 -2.82 13.96
N GLN A 615 -20.82 -3.88 14.38
CA GLN A 615 -21.02 -5.08 13.54
C GLN A 615 -21.90 -4.78 12.33
N PHE A 616 -23.00 -4.05 12.51
CA PHE A 616 -23.89 -3.65 11.41
C PHE A 616 -23.17 -2.71 10.42
N GLY A 617 -22.48 -1.67 10.92
CA GLY A 617 -21.65 -0.78 10.10
C GLY A 617 -20.59 -1.53 9.30
N ASN A 618 -19.83 -2.43 9.94
CA ASN A 618 -18.86 -3.28 9.23
C ASN A 618 -19.50 -4.17 8.15
N ARG A 619 -20.74 -4.66 8.36
CA ARG A 619 -21.44 -5.47 7.35
C ARG A 619 -21.90 -4.63 6.16
N CYS A 620 -22.43 -3.43 6.41
CA CYS A 620 -22.74 -2.47 5.35
C CYS A 620 -21.48 -2.08 4.56
N ALA A 621 -20.32 -1.92 5.21
CA ALA A 621 -19.05 -1.67 4.53
C ALA A 621 -18.67 -2.83 3.61
N ILE A 622 -18.72 -4.08 4.10
CA ILE A 622 -18.48 -5.29 3.29
C ILE A 622 -19.45 -5.34 2.09
N PHE A 623 -20.73 -5.00 2.26
CA PHE A 623 -21.69 -4.96 1.15
C PHE A 623 -21.34 -3.88 0.10
N CYS A 624 -20.82 -2.72 0.51
CA CYS A 624 -20.41 -1.67 -0.42
C CYS A 624 -19.06 -1.98 -1.10
N GLU A 625 -18.11 -2.55 -0.35
CA GLU A 625 -16.81 -3.06 -0.84
C GLU A 625 -17.03 -4.12 -1.93
N ALA A 626 -17.95 -5.08 -1.71
CA ALA A 626 -18.25 -6.17 -2.64
C ALA A 626 -18.96 -5.75 -3.95
N LEU A 627 -19.46 -4.51 -4.04
CA LEU A 627 -20.11 -3.98 -5.24
C LEU A 627 -19.15 -3.24 -6.18
N ASP A 628 -17.98 -2.82 -5.70
CA ASP A 628 -16.96 -2.04 -6.44
C ASP A 628 -17.50 -0.73 -7.08
N VAL A 629 -18.58 -0.17 -6.55
CA VAL A 629 -19.17 1.11 -6.99
C VAL A 629 -18.75 2.23 -6.04
N LEU A 630 -17.55 2.75 -6.27
CA LEU A 630 -16.96 3.81 -5.47
C LEU A 630 -17.61 5.18 -5.72
N ASN A 631 -17.98 5.89 -4.65
CA ASN A 631 -18.60 7.21 -4.68
C ASN A 631 -18.25 8.03 -3.42
N ASP A 632 -18.53 9.34 -3.44
CA ASP A 632 -18.18 10.26 -2.36
C ASP A 632 -18.74 9.86 -0.98
N VAL A 633 -19.99 9.37 -0.93
CA VAL A 633 -20.63 8.95 0.33
C VAL A 633 -20.02 7.63 0.84
N HIS A 634 -19.60 6.73 -0.05
CA HIS A 634 -18.84 5.54 0.34
C HIS A 634 -17.50 5.91 1.01
N ILE A 635 -16.76 6.89 0.50
CA ILE A 635 -15.50 7.36 1.12
C ILE A 635 -15.78 7.96 2.51
N LEU A 636 -16.84 8.76 2.65
CA LEU A 636 -17.30 9.30 3.94
C LEU A 636 -17.64 8.19 4.94
N PHE A 637 -18.36 7.17 4.48
CA PHE A 637 -18.75 6.02 5.29
C PHE A 637 -17.54 5.21 5.78
N LEU A 638 -16.55 4.95 4.93
CA LEU A 638 -15.31 4.27 5.33
C LEU A 638 -14.53 5.11 6.35
N TYR A 639 -14.46 6.44 6.18
CA TYR A 639 -13.86 7.34 7.17
C TYR A 639 -14.58 7.29 8.52
N GLN A 640 -15.91 7.35 8.54
CA GLN A 640 -16.70 7.22 9.77
C GLN A 640 -16.52 5.83 10.42
N THR A 641 -16.37 4.77 9.61
CA THR A 641 -16.10 3.40 10.09
C THR A 641 -14.74 3.32 10.79
N PHE A 642 -13.73 4.05 10.28
CA PHE A 642 -12.48 4.26 11.02
C PHE A 642 -12.73 4.99 12.36
N GLN A 643 -13.50 6.08 12.38
CA GLN A 643 -13.75 6.85 13.62
C GLN A 643 -14.39 5.97 14.71
N VAL A 644 -15.44 5.21 14.40
CA VAL A 644 -16.09 4.34 15.41
C VAL A 644 -15.16 3.22 15.89
N GLN A 645 -14.25 2.74 15.04
CA GLN A 645 -13.27 1.73 15.41
C GLN A 645 -12.12 2.28 16.26
N SER A 646 -11.63 3.49 16.01
CA SER A 646 -10.62 4.17 16.86
C SER A 646 -11.16 4.34 18.28
N VAL A 647 -12.41 4.81 18.39
CA VAL A 647 -13.14 4.96 19.65
C VAL A 647 -13.28 3.64 20.42
N PHE A 648 -13.54 2.55 19.70
CA PHE A 648 -13.83 1.25 20.31
C PHE A 648 -12.58 0.42 20.64
N TYR A 649 -11.66 0.26 19.68
CA TYR A 649 -10.45 -0.56 19.80
C TYR A 649 -9.22 0.23 20.25
N GLY A 650 -9.28 1.56 20.23
CA GLY A 650 -8.21 2.47 20.58
C GLY A 650 -7.40 2.89 19.36
N ASP A 651 -6.75 4.04 19.47
CA ASP A 651 -5.94 4.60 18.39
C ASP A 651 -4.64 3.82 18.20
N GLN A 652 -4.16 3.18 19.27
CA GLN A 652 -2.95 2.37 19.26
C GLN A 652 -3.17 0.98 18.65
N SER A 653 -4.23 0.30 19.07
CA SER A 653 -4.57 -1.09 18.71
C SER A 653 -3.35 -2.01 18.51
N THR A 654 -2.32 -1.91 19.36
CA THR A 654 -1.11 -2.76 19.33
C THR A 654 -1.30 -4.05 20.13
N LEU A 655 -0.40 -5.00 19.92
CA LEU A 655 -0.57 -6.46 20.02
C LEU A 655 -0.90 -7.08 21.41
N GLN A 656 -1.23 -6.31 22.44
CA GLN A 656 -1.45 -6.83 23.81
C GLN A 656 -2.46 -6.05 24.65
N SER A 657 -3.31 -6.83 25.37
CA SER A 657 -4.19 -6.49 26.53
C SER A 657 -5.69 -6.38 26.22
N SER A 658 -6.63 -6.97 26.98
CA SER A 658 -6.52 -8.08 27.97
C SER A 658 -7.92 -8.63 28.38
N PHE A 659 -7.90 -9.84 28.94
CA PHE A 659 -8.82 -10.39 29.97
C PHE A 659 -10.31 -10.63 29.67
N LEU A 660 -11.07 -9.72 29.04
CA LEU A 660 -12.55 -9.81 29.02
C LEU A 660 -13.18 -10.59 27.84
N LEU A 661 -12.38 -11.13 26.92
CA LEU A 661 -12.86 -11.93 25.77
C LEU A 661 -12.52 -13.43 25.86
N ARG A 662 -12.33 -13.98 27.06
CA ARG A 662 -12.07 -15.43 27.28
C ARG A 662 -13.32 -16.34 27.12
N VAL A 663 -14.16 -16.10 26.11
CA VAL A 663 -15.32 -16.94 25.76
C VAL A 663 -15.30 -17.41 24.29
N HIS A 664 -14.53 -16.78 23.40
CA HIS A 664 -14.30 -17.28 22.04
C HIS A 664 -12.80 -17.46 21.77
N GLN A 665 -12.44 -18.65 21.28
CA GLN A 665 -11.07 -19.18 21.39
C GLN A 665 -10.18 -18.95 20.15
N ASN A 666 -10.57 -18.03 19.25
CA ASN A 666 -9.94 -17.86 17.92
C ASN A 666 -9.35 -16.46 17.63
N ASP A 667 -9.53 -15.44 18.48
CA ASP A 667 -9.19 -14.03 18.15
C ASP A 667 -7.81 -13.56 18.69
N ASN A 668 -6.72 -14.20 18.25
CA ASN A 668 -5.35 -13.73 18.56
C ASN A 668 -4.76 -12.76 17.51
N LEU A 669 -5.50 -12.41 16.45
CA LEU A 669 -5.06 -11.51 15.37
C LEU A 669 -5.57 -10.05 15.55
N ALA A 670 -5.50 -9.52 16.77
CA ALA A 670 -6.25 -8.32 17.17
C ALA A 670 -5.55 -6.97 16.95
N GLY A 671 -4.28 -6.96 16.51
CA GLY A 671 -3.52 -5.72 16.31
C GLY A 671 -3.83 -5.00 14.99
N LEU A 672 -3.93 -3.66 15.03
CA LEU A 672 -4.03 -2.72 13.90
C LEU A 672 -5.40 -2.57 13.19
N LYS A 673 -6.52 -2.96 13.83
CA LYS A 673 -7.88 -2.79 13.25
C LYS A 673 -8.19 -1.34 12.84
N THR A 674 -7.92 -0.39 13.75
CA THR A 674 -8.11 1.05 13.53
C THR A 674 -7.28 1.57 12.36
N TRP A 675 -5.98 1.23 12.33
CA TRP A 675 -5.05 1.64 11.27
C TRP A 675 -5.43 1.07 9.90
N ARG A 676 -5.97 -0.15 9.87
CA ARG A 676 -6.48 -0.79 8.64
C ARG A 676 -7.70 -0.05 8.09
N ARG A 677 -8.70 0.29 8.91
CA ARG A 677 -9.87 1.04 8.40
C ARG A 677 -9.55 2.44 7.91
N LEU A 678 -8.55 3.12 8.49
CA LEU A 678 -8.05 4.38 7.92
C LEU A 678 -7.42 4.17 6.53
N ASN A 679 -6.66 3.07 6.36
CA ASN A 679 -6.09 2.70 5.07
C ASN A 679 -7.18 2.42 4.02
N ASP A 680 -8.27 1.73 4.37
CA ASP A 680 -9.38 1.45 3.45
C ASP A 680 -10.00 2.76 2.92
N ALA A 681 -10.25 3.73 3.81
CA ALA A 681 -10.76 5.06 3.44
C ALA A 681 -9.76 5.88 2.60
N ALA A 682 -8.46 5.81 2.91
CA ALA A 682 -7.40 6.45 2.13
C ALA A 682 -7.27 5.83 0.73
N CYS A 683 -7.31 4.50 0.61
CA CYS A 683 -7.31 3.81 -0.68
C CYS A 683 -8.54 4.16 -1.53
N ALA A 684 -9.72 4.27 -0.92
CA ALA A 684 -10.94 4.73 -1.58
C ALA A 684 -10.82 6.17 -2.09
N LEU A 685 -10.29 7.10 -1.27
CA LEU A 685 -9.99 8.47 -1.70
C LEU A 685 -9.01 8.51 -2.89
N LEU A 686 -7.93 7.74 -2.84
CA LEU A 686 -6.92 7.68 -3.90
C LEU A 686 -7.53 7.10 -5.20
N ALA A 687 -8.27 6.00 -5.11
CA ALA A 687 -8.92 5.35 -6.26
C ALA A 687 -9.97 6.24 -6.93
N ALA A 688 -10.69 7.07 -6.17
CA ALA A 688 -11.64 8.06 -6.68
C ALA A 688 -10.98 9.33 -7.25
N GLY A 689 -9.64 9.44 -7.24
CA GLY A 689 -8.92 10.60 -7.80
C GLY A 689 -8.97 11.86 -6.94
N LEU A 690 -9.46 11.80 -5.69
CA LEU A 690 -9.57 12.98 -4.81
C LEU A 690 -8.21 13.57 -4.35
N HIS A 691 -7.10 12.93 -4.73
CA HIS A 691 -5.73 13.40 -4.54
C HIS A 691 -5.15 14.13 -5.76
N GLU A 692 -5.88 14.14 -6.89
CA GLU A 692 -5.56 14.91 -8.09
C GLU A 692 -6.17 16.32 -8.00
N SER A 693 -6.12 17.11 -9.08
CA SER A 693 -6.66 18.47 -9.10
C SER A 693 -8.20 18.47 -9.08
N ILE A 694 -8.80 18.60 -7.89
CA ILE A 694 -10.26 18.51 -7.66
C ILE A 694 -11.03 19.59 -8.45
N GLN A 695 -10.39 20.70 -8.82
CA GLN A 695 -11.02 21.86 -9.45
C GLN A 695 -11.12 21.80 -10.98
N GLU A 696 -10.38 20.91 -11.66
CA GLU A 696 -10.25 20.93 -13.13
C GLU A 696 -11.34 20.15 -13.88
N ALA A 697 -12.16 19.36 -13.17
CA ALA A 697 -13.25 18.58 -13.77
C ALA A 697 -14.48 19.46 -14.06
N CYS A 698 -14.70 19.75 -15.36
CA CYS A 698 -15.68 20.73 -15.84
C CYS A 698 -17.17 20.44 -15.53
N ASP A 699 -17.50 19.23 -15.07
CA ASP A 699 -18.86 18.71 -14.94
C ASP A 699 -19.34 18.49 -13.48
N ILE A 700 -18.57 18.91 -12.47
CA ILE A 700 -18.91 18.73 -11.04
C ILE A 700 -19.63 19.99 -10.49
N PRO A 701 -20.72 19.86 -9.71
CA PRO A 701 -21.36 21.00 -9.05
C PRO A 701 -20.50 21.55 -7.88
N PHE A 702 -20.63 22.86 -7.61
CA PHE A 702 -19.82 23.58 -6.62
C PHE A 702 -19.77 22.91 -5.23
N PHE A 703 -20.93 22.53 -4.68
CA PHE A 703 -20.99 21.93 -3.34
C PHE A 703 -20.17 20.64 -3.26
N LEU A 704 -20.17 19.82 -4.31
CA LEU A 704 -19.46 18.54 -4.33
C LEU A 704 -17.94 18.72 -4.49
N VAL A 705 -17.51 19.77 -5.19
CA VAL A 705 -16.09 20.20 -5.22
C VAL A 705 -15.62 20.56 -3.81
N GLU A 706 -16.39 21.36 -3.06
CA GLU A 706 -16.05 21.72 -1.68
C GLU A 706 -16.11 20.53 -0.72
N VAL A 707 -17.10 19.65 -0.86
CA VAL A 707 -17.17 18.39 -0.09
C VAL A 707 -15.94 17.51 -0.37
N ARG A 708 -15.52 17.33 -1.62
CA ARG A 708 -14.31 16.57 -1.96
C ARG A 708 -13.04 17.15 -1.35
N LYS A 709 -12.87 18.48 -1.37
CA LYS A 709 -11.76 19.16 -0.67
C LYS A 709 -11.81 18.91 0.85
N ARG A 710 -13.00 18.93 1.46
CA ARG A 710 -13.19 18.63 2.89
C ARG A 710 -12.91 17.16 3.23
N ILE A 711 -13.33 16.21 2.39
CA ILE A 711 -13.00 14.77 2.48
C ILE A 711 -11.49 14.59 2.50
N PHE A 712 -10.80 15.13 1.48
CA PHE A 712 -9.35 15.06 1.37
C PHE A 712 -8.65 15.66 2.60
N SER A 713 -9.01 16.90 2.93
CA SER A 713 -8.42 17.65 4.05
C SER A 713 -8.53 16.90 5.39
N ARG A 714 -9.69 16.28 5.65
CA ARG A 714 -9.93 15.55 6.90
C ARG A 714 -9.18 14.21 6.94
N LEU A 715 -9.20 13.43 5.86
CA LEU A 715 -8.47 12.15 5.77
C LEU A 715 -6.95 12.35 5.81
N TYR A 716 -6.43 13.41 5.18
CA TYR A 716 -5.01 13.76 5.24
C TYR A 716 -4.61 14.22 6.64
N SER A 717 -5.34 15.17 7.22
CA SER A 717 -5.02 15.71 8.56
C SER A 717 -5.06 14.64 9.66
N ILE A 718 -5.96 13.66 9.58
CA ILE A 718 -6.05 12.58 10.58
C ILE A 718 -4.96 11.52 10.37
N ASP A 719 -4.59 11.19 9.12
CA ASP A 719 -3.50 10.27 8.82
C ASP A 719 -2.16 10.81 9.32
N ILE A 720 -1.81 12.07 9.03
CA ILE A 720 -0.61 12.70 9.62
C ILE A 720 -0.67 12.68 11.16
N SER A 721 -1.83 12.96 11.76
CA SER A 721 -1.96 12.97 13.23
C SER A 721 -1.77 11.59 13.87
N LEU A 722 -2.32 10.54 13.25
CA LEU A 722 -2.20 9.16 13.72
C LEU A 722 -0.81 8.58 13.44
N ALA A 723 -0.23 8.87 12.27
CA ALA A 723 1.14 8.53 11.91
C ALA A 723 2.17 9.16 12.88
N THR A 724 1.95 10.43 13.24
CA THR A 724 2.77 11.14 14.25
C THR A 724 2.66 10.47 15.62
N PHE A 725 1.45 10.17 16.08
CA PHE A 725 1.20 9.52 17.36
C PHE A 725 1.83 8.12 17.46
N LEU A 726 1.72 7.33 16.39
CA LEU A 726 2.29 5.98 16.30
C LEU A 726 3.80 5.95 15.96
N GLY A 727 4.40 7.08 15.61
CA GLY A 727 5.81 7.15 15.16
C GLY A 727 6.07 6.37 13.87
N ARG A 728 5.22 6.52 12.84
CA ARG A 728 5.27 5.75 11.58
C ARG A 728 5.12 6.66 10.36
N PRO A 729 5.53 6.22 9.15
CA PRO A 729 5.20 6.95 7.92
C PRO A 729 3.68 7.07 7.69
N PRO A 730 3.18 8.20 7.17
CA PRO A 730 1.77 8.36 6.79
C PRO A 730 1.39 7.52 5.57
N ARG A 731 0.09 7.28 5.38
CA ARG A 731 -0.48 6.62 4.18
C ARG A 731 -0.59 7.59 3.00
N MET A 732 -0.87 8.85 3.27
CA MET A 732 -1.03 9.91 2.27
C MET A 732 0.05 10.97 2.50
N SER A 733 1.03 11.01 1.61
CA SER A 733 2.08 12.05 1.62
C SER A 733 1.72 13.18 0.66
N LYS A 734 1.95 14.43 1.09
CA LYS A 734 1.73 15.62 0.26
C LYS A 734 2.58 15.64 -1.01
N ASN A 735 3.72 14.94 -1.01
CA ASN A 735 4.60 14.80 -2.17
C ASN A 735 3.93 14.10 -3.37
N PHE A 736 2.81 13.39 -3.14
CA PHE A 736 2.03 12.69 -4.17
C PHE A 736 0.57 13.17 -4.26
N CYS A 737 0.21 14.29 -3.62
CA CYS A 737 -1.16 14.79 -3.56
C CYS A 737 -1.27 16.28 -3.94
N CYS A 738 -2.29 16.63 -4.73
CA CYS A 738 -2.66 18.01 -5.03
C CYS A 738 -3.55 18.58 -3.92
N ILE A 739 -2.94 19.20 -2.90
CA ILE A 739 -3.68 19.69 -1.73
C ILE A 739 -4.45 20.99 -2.06
N ASN A 740 -5.74 20.85 -2.36
CA ASN A 740 -6.67 21.97 -2.50
C ASN A 740 -7.39 22.25 -1.18
N LEU A 741 -7.09 23.38 -0.53
CA LEU A 741 -7.78 23.78 0.71
C LEU A 741 -9.28 24.10 0.44
N PRO A 742 -10.21 23.62 1.27
CA PRO A 742 -11.64 23.95 1.18
C PRO A 742 -11.88 25.40 1.58
N LEU A 743 -12.94 26.03 1.07
CA LEU A 743 -13.28 27.42 1.38
C LEU A 743 -13.86 27.55 2.81
N ASP A 744 -13.58 28.71 3.44
CA ASP A 744 -14.07 29.07 4.78
C ASP A 744 -15.52 29.56 4.76
N ILE A 745 -16.40 28.71 4.22
CA ILE A 745 -17.83 28.95 4.06
C ILE A 745 -18.65 28.04 4.99
N ASP A 746 -19.89 28.45 5.22
CA ASP A 746 -20.90 27.66 5.90
C ASP A 746 -21.48 26.58 4.97
N GLU A 747 -21.95 25.45 5.50
CA GLU A 747 -22.54 24.39 4.66
C GLU A 747 -23.93 24.77 4.12
N ASN A 748 -24.61 25.74 4.73
CA ASN A 748 -25.84 26.33 4.17
C ASN A 748 -25.59 27.01 2.81
N CYS A 749 -24.35 27.40 2.49
CA CYS A 749 -24.00 27.95 1.18
C CYS A 749 -24.19 26.95 0.03
N TYR A 750 -24.17 25.63 0.31
CA TYR A 750 -24.35 24.58 -0.69
C TYR A 750 -25.76 24.52 -1.31
N SER A 751 -26.75 25.14 -0.66
CA SER A 751 -28.15 25.19 -1.12
C SER A 751 -28.52 26.55 -1.77
N LEU A 752 -27.58 27.48 -1.90
CA LEU A 752 -27.84 28.81 -2.47
C LEU A 752 -27.93 28.75 -4.01
N SER A 753 -28.69 29.69 -4.58
CA SER A 753 -28.68 29.95 -6.02
C SER A 753 -27.39 30.64 -6.45
N ASP A 754 -26.98 30.50 -7.72
CA ASP A 754 -25.73 31.05 -8.26
C ASP A 754 -25.47 32.52 -7.88
N SER A 755 -26.51 33.37 -7.90
CA SER A 755 -26.38 34.80 -7.55
C SER A 755 -26.16 35.04 -6.05
N ALA A 756 -26.80 34.26 -5.18
CA ALA A 756 -26.62 34.35 -3.73
C ALA A 756 -25.30 33.71 -3.30
N LEU A 757 -24.93 32.59 -3.93
CA LEU A 757 -23.64 31.94 -3.75
C LEU A 757 -22.49 32.87 -4.16
N SER A 758 -22.59 33.55 -5.30
CA SER A 758 -21.57 34.52 -5.75
C SER A 758 -21.37 35.63 -4.73
N ALA A 759 -22.46 36.18 -4.17
CA ALA A 759 -22.38 37.20 -3.13
C ALA A 759 -21.75 36.71 -1.82
N GLU A 760 -21.91 35.43 -1.47
CA GLU A 760 -21.20 34.85 -0.31
C GLU A 760 -19.72 34.56 -0.61
N LEU A 761 -19.37 34.20 -1.85
CA LEU A 761 -17.99 33.98 -2.28
C LEU A 761 -17.18 35.30 -2.39
N GLU A 762 -17.83 36.42 -2.68
CA GLU A 762 -17.21 37.77 -2.66
C GLU A 762 -16.74 38.21 -1.26
N LYS A 763 -17.21 37.55 -0.19
CA LYS A 763 -16.79 37.77 1.20
C LYS A 763 -15.57 36.93 1.63
N LEU A 764 -14.91 36.29 0.67
CA LEU A 764 -13.68 35.55 0.92
C LEU A 764 -12.46 36.36 0.46
N ASP A 765 -11.37 36.25 1.20
CA ASP A 765 -10.08 36.79 0.77
C ASP A 765 -9.46 35.95 -0.37
N HIS A 766 -8.35 36.43 -0.93
CA HIS A 766 -7.64 35.73 -2.02
C HIS A 766 -7.08 34.35 -1.62
N ALA A 767 -7.02 34.01 -0.33
CA ALA A 767 -6.63 32.69 0.16
C ALA A 767 -7.86 31.78 0.47
N GLY A 768 -9.08 32.31 0.41
CA GLY A 768 -10.33 31.61 0.69
C GLY A 768 -10.75 31.60 2.17
N TRP A 769 -10.25 32.52 3.00
CA TRP A 769 -10.74 32.78 4.36
C TRP A 769 -11.89 33.78 4.36
N ASN A 770 -12.80 33.71 5.34
CA ASN A 770 -13.90 34.68 5.41
C ASN A 770 -13.44 36.04 5.95
N SER A 771 -13.88 37.14 5.33
CA SER A 771 -13.52 38.51 5.72
C SER A 771 -14.46 39.12 6.77
N GLU A 772 -15.61 38.49 7.06
CA GLU A 772 -16.64 38.99 7.99
C GLU A 772 -16.33 38.70 9.47
N GLY A 773 -15.27 37.92 9.76
CA GLY A 773 -14.83 37.63 11.13
C GLY A 773 -15.53 36.46 11.81
N HIS A 774 -16.25 35.64 11.04
CA HIS A 774 -16.99 34.49 11.57
C HIS A 774 -16.04 33.33 11.94
N ILE A 775 -16.12 32.87 13.19
CA ILE A 775 -15.36 31.73 13.69
C ILE A 775 -16.19 30.45 13.49
N ARG A 776 -15.73 29.54 12.63
CA ARG A 776 -16.48 28.36 12.18
C ARG A 776 -15.58 27.12 12.00
N ALA A 777 -16.19 25.93 11.99
CA ALA A 777 -15.46 24.65 11.89
C ALA A 777 -14.68 24.48 10.57
N SER A 778 -15.13 25.09 9.46
CA SER A 778 -14.40 25.07 8.19
C SER A 778 -13.06 25.81 8.25
N ALA A 779 -12.97 26.91 9.00
CA ALA A 779 -11.68 27.56 9.30
C ALA A 779 -10.72 26.62 10.04
N VAL A 780 -11.23 25.84 11.00
CA VAL A 780 -10.44 24.85 11.74
C VAL A 780 -9.96 23.71 10.85
N MET A 781 -10.79 23.24 9.90
CA MET A 781 -10.40 22.20 8.93
C MET A 781 -9.31 22.69 7.96
N ARG A 782 -9.41 23.92 7.46
CA ARG A 782 -8.35 24.56 6.66
C ARG A 782 -7.04 24.60 7.46
N TRP A 783 -7.10 25.09 8.69
CA TRP A 783 -5.94 25.16 9.57
C TRP A 783 -5.35 23.80 9.95
N SER A 784 -6.17 22.76 10.15
CA SER A 784 -5.68 21.40 10.42
C SER A 784 -4.89 20.82 9.26
N THR A 785 -5.22 21.22 8.02
CA THR A 785 -4.53 20.78 6.81
C THR A 785 -3.20 21.52 6.62
N VAL A 786 -3.19 22.85 6.85
CA VAL A 786 -1.95 23.66 6.86
C VAL A 786 -0.96 23.12 7.91
N THR A 787 -1.42 22.89 9.14
CA THR A 787 -0.58 22.33 10.21
C THR A 787 -0.24 20.85 10.00
N ALA A 788 -1.06 20.07 9.30
CA ALA A 788 -0.70 18.70 8.90
C ALA A 788 0.46 18.68 7.88
N MET A 789 0.48 19.57 6.89
CA MET A 789 1.59 19.65 5.92
C MET A 789 2.94 19.95 6.57
N ILE A 790 2.95 20.75 7.65
CA ILE A 790 4.17 21.06 8.43
C ILE A 790 4.53 19.87 9.34
N ARG A 791 3.54 19.22 9.95
CA ARG A 791 3.74 18.02 10.79
C ARG A 791 4.24 16.81 10.00
N GLU A 792 3.87 16.65 8.73
CA GLU A 792 4.38 15.59 7.85
C GLU A 792 5.92 15.67 7.73
N GLU A 793 6.47 16.84 7.39
CA GLU A 793 7.92 17.02 7.28
C GLU A 793 8.64 16.96 8.63
N THR A 794 7.97 17.42 9.69
CA THR A 794 8.47 17.27 11.06
C THR A 794 8.59 15.79 11.43
N LEU A 795 7.63 14.97 11.01
CA LEU A 795 7.63 13.52 11.20
C LEU A 795 8.72 12.83 10.36
N GLU A 796 8.95 13.24 9.11
CA GLU A 796 10.09 12.74 8.29
C GLU A 796 11.45 12.95 8.99
N LEU A 797 11.65 14.12 9.63
CA LEU A 797 12.85 14.41 10.42
C LEU A 797 12.94 13.57 11.70
N LEU A 798 11.83 13.25 12.35
CA LEU A 798 11.79 12.40 13.54
C LEU A 798 12.08 10.93 13.20
N LEU A 799 11.54 10.44 12.09
CA LEU A 799 11.77 9.09 11.57
C LEU A 799 13.19 8.86 11.02
N GLY A 800 14.00 9.91 10.88
CA GLY A 800 15.40 9.79 10.48
C GLY A 800 15.64 9.72 8.96
N GLY A 801 14.78 10.39 8.16
CA GLY A 801 15.01 10.52 6.72
C GLY A 801 16.38 11.13 6.39
N ASN A 802 16.98 10.72 5.26
CA ASN A 802 18.32 11.13 4.84
C ASN A 802 18.34 12.55 4.23
N ILE A 803 17.85 13.53 5.01
CA ILE A 803 17.70 14.93 4.61
C ILE A 803 19.05 15.63 4.75
N SER A 804 19.52 16.17 3.63
CA SER A 804 20.75 16.97 3.59
C SER A 804 20.59 18.21 4.48
N ASN A 805 21.40 18.32 5.54
CA ASN A 805 21.39 19.45 6.49
C ASN A 805 20.09 19.60 7.31
N MET A 806 19.72 18.55 8.06
CA MET A 806 18.57 18.49 8.97
C MET A 806 18.40 19.74 9.88
N GLN A 807 19.50 20.31 10.39
CA GLN A 807 19.44 21.51 11.24
C GLN A 807 18.84 22.72 10.53
N ARG A 808 19.12 22.89 9.22
CA ARG A 808 18.52 23.97 8.43
C ARG A 808 17.02 23.73 8.25
N ARG A 809 16.59 22.52 7.85
CA ARG A 809 15.16 22.23 7.67
C ARG A 809 14.36 22.46 8.95
N ILE A 810 14.92 22.14 10.12
CA ILE A 810 14.27 22.43 11.41
C ILE A 810 14.11 23.93 11.64
N ILE A 811 15.08 24.77 11.28
CA ILE A 811 14.95 26.24 11.33
C ILE A 811 13.89 26.73 10.34
N ASP A 812 13.88 26.19 9.13
CA ASP A 812 12.90 26.54 8.10
C ASP A 812 11.47 26.17 8.55
N LEU A 813 11.27 25.00 9.16
CA LEU A 813 9.97 24.57 9.74
C LEU A 813 9.51 25.48 10.89
N HIS A 814 10.44 25.96 11.74
CA HIS A 814 10.12 26.99 12.74
C HIS A 814 9.67 28.30 12.07
N HIS A 815 10.27 28.69 10.94
CA HIS A 815 9.81 29.87 10.21
C HIS A 815 8.42 29.65 9.61
N GLU A 816 8.21 28.52 8.94
CA GLU A 816 6.94 28.16 8.29
C GLU A 816 5.75 28.09 9.26
N ILE A 817 5.89 27.50 10.44
CA ILE A 817 4.79 27.44 11.42
C ILE A 817 4.46 28.81 12.01
N ASN A 818 5.46 29.67 12.21
CA ASN A 818 5.26 31.04 12.70
C ASN A 818 4.68 31.95 11.60
N GLU A 819 5.14 31.83 10.36
CA GLU A 819 4.58 32.55 9.21
C GLU A 819 3.13 32.11 8.96
N ALA A 820 2.84 30.81 8.97
CA ALA A 820 1.48 30.29 8.86
C ALA A 820 0.58 30.77 10.00
N TRP A 821 1.12 30.89 11.22
CA TRP A 821 0.39 31.49 12.35
C TRP A 821 0.16 32.98 12.14
N GLU A 822 1.13 33.78 11.71
CA GLU A 822 0.95 35.22 11.49
C GLU A 822 0.02 35.53 10.30
N ASN A 823 0.00 34.68 9.28
CA ASN A 823 -0.88 34.79 8.12
C ASN A 823 -2.33 34.33 8.38
N LEU A 824 -2.64 33.76 9.56
CA LEU A 824 -4.05 33.50 9.92
C LEU A 824 -4.84 34.82 10.09
N PRO A 825 -6.12 34.86 9.66
CA PRO A 825 -7.02 35.98 9.94
C PRO A 825 -7.03 36.36 11.42
N SER A 826 -6.97 37.66 11.73
CA SER A 826 -6.75 38.17 13.09
C SER A 826 -7.79 37.70 14.11
N PHE A 827 -9.04 37.49 13.69
CA PHE A 827 -10.12 36.96 14.54
C PHE A 827 -9.92 35.49 14.96
N LEU A 828 -9.05 34.74 14.29
CA LEU A 828 -8.65 33.38 14.68
C LEU A 828 -7.41 33.38 15.61
N ARG A 829 -6.63 34.46 15.65
CA ARG A 829 -5.35 34.58 16.37
C ARG A 829 -5.52 35.11 17.80
N VAL A 830 -6.46 34.52 18.55
CA VAL A 830 -6.85 35.03 19.87
C VAL A 830 -5.78 34.71 20.95
N PRO A 831 -5.39 35.69 21.79
CA PRO A 831 -4.49 35.46 22.93
C PRO A 831 -5.05 34.46 23.94
N SER A 832 -4.19 33.65 24.57
CA SER A 832 -4.61 32.58 25.50
C SER A 832 -5.52 33.04 26.64
N HIS A 833 -5.37 34.29 27.10
CA HIS A 833 -6.12 34.84 28.21
C HIS A 833 -7.50 35.40 27.81
N GLU A 834 -7.71 35.69 26.51
CA GLU A 834 -8.99 36.13 25.93
C GLU A 834 -9.80 34.96 25.36
N LEU A 835 -9.15 33.81 25.15
CA LEU A 835 -9.77 32.62 24.54
C LEU A 835 -10.96 32.07 25.34
N TRP A 836 -10.92 32.23 26.67
CA TRP A 836 -11.93 31.75 27.62
C TRP A 836 -12.90 32.86 28.10
N ASP A 837 -13.09 33.92 27.30
CA ASP A 837 -14.07 34.98 27.61
C ASP A 837 -15.50 34.42 27.67
N THR A 838 -16.15 34.59 28.83
CA THR A 838 -17.49 34.06 29.10
C THR A 838 -18.60 34.72 28.28
N GLN A 839 -18.32 35.84 27.60
CA GLN A 839 -19.26 36.47 26.67
C GLN A 839 -19.26 35.83 25.27
N ARG A 840 -18.26 35.00 24.93
CA ARG A 840 -18.13 34.40 23.60
C ARG A 840 -19.06 33.19 23.41
N PRO A 841 -19.67 33.00 22.22
CA PRO A 841 -20.39 31.78 21.90
C PRO A 841 -19.50 30.54 22.08
N ARG A 842 -20.04 29.51 22.72
CA ARG A 842 -19.25 28.34 23.15
C ARG A 842 -18.61 27.56 22.00
N ALA A 843 -19.30 27.46 20.85
CA ALA A 843 -18.76 26.83 19.66
C ALA A 843 -17.55 27.59 19.08
N GLU A 844 -17.53 28.92 19.18
CA GLU A 844 -16.41 29.75 18.73
C GLU A 844 -15.20 29.61 19.67
N MET A 845 -15.42 29.58 20.99
CA MET A 845 -14.35 29.28 21.96
C MET A 845 -13.66 27.95 21.66
N GLU A 846 -14.46 26.92 21.35
CA GLU A 846 -13.95 25.60 21.01
C GLU A 846 -13.18 25.59 19.67
N CYS A 847 -13.62 26.37 18.67
CA CYS A 847 -12.92 26.53 17.38
C CYS A 847 -11.54 27.12 17.60
N LEU A 848 -11.48 28.23 18.34
CA LEU A 848 -10.23 28.95 18.66
C LEU A 848 -9.29 28.10 19.53
N HIS A 849 -9.84 27.34 20.48
CA HIS A 849 -9.07 26.37 21.25
C HIS A 849 -8.43 25.32 20.32
N MET A 850 -9.17 24.81 19.32
CA MET A 850 -8.60 23.86 18.35
C MET A 850 -7.55 24.50 17.43
N VAL A 851 -7.77 25.72 16.93
CA VAL A 851 -6.77 26.47 16.14
C VAL A 851 -5.47 26.62 16.93
N ARG A 852 -5.55 27.06 18.19
CA ARG A 852 -4.40 27.21 19.07
C ARG A 852 -3.75 25.86 19.42
N LEU A 853 -4.53 24.80 19.64
CA LEU A 853 -4.00 23.48 19.98
C LEU A 853 -3.19 22.87 18.84
N LEU A 854 -3.69 22.96 17.59
CA LEU A 854 -2.99 22.47 16.40
C LEU A 854 -1.67 23.20 16.15
N TYR A 855 -1.64 24.52 16.41
CA TYR A 855 -0.40 25.30 16.41
C TYR A 855 0.59 24.79 17.46
N LEU A 856 0.17 24.70 18.73
CA LEU A 856 1.03 24.28 19.84
C LEU A 856 1.54 22.83 19.66
N GLN A 857 0.72 21.93 19.13
CA GLN A 857 1.12 20.56 18.82
C GLN A 857 2.23 20.54 17.74
N SER A 858 2.06 21.33 16.68
CA SER A 858 3.05 21.43 15.60
C SER A 858 4.36 22.03 16.10
N ALA A 859 4.31 23.13 16.85
CA ALA A 859 5.48 23.76 17.46
C ALA A 859 6.24 22.81 18.41
N PHE A 860 5.52 22.09 19.28
CA PHE A 860 6.12 21.07 20.17
C PHE A 860 6.85 19.96 19.39
N LEU A 861 6.28 19.48 18.28
CA LEU A 861 6.90 18.42 17.47
C LEU A 861 8.17 18.91 16.76
N ILE A 862 8.18 20.15 16.26
CA ILE A 862 9.37 20.75 15.64
C ILE A 862 10.48 20.94 16.68
N GLU A 863 10.13 21.36 17.90
CA GLU A 863 11.06 21.44 19.03
C GLU A 863 11.56 20.07 19.49
N TRP A 864 10.72 19.04 19.45
CA TRP A 864 11.13 17.65 19.72
C TRP A 864 12.14 17.15 18.67
N ALA A 865 11.95 17.51 17.40
CA ALA A 865 12.92 17.24 16.33
C ALA A 865 14.22 18.03 16.52
N ALA A 866 14.14 19.31 16.91
CA ALA A 866 15.30 20.14 17.23
C ALA A 866 16.15 19.53 18.36
N TRP A 867 15.48 19.06 19.42
CA TRP A 867 16.10 18.39 20.56
C TRP A 867 16.75 17.05 20.17
N ARG A 868 16.02 16.18 19.44
CA ARG A 868 16.51 14.88 18.94
C ARG A 868 17.77 15.02 18.07
N HIS A 869 17.85 16.08 17.25
CA HIS A 869 18.99 16.39 16.38
C HIS A 869 20.04 17.32 17.02
N GLY A 870 19.97 17.53 18.34
CA GLY A 870 21.02 18.18 19.13
C GLY A 870 21.17 19.69 18.94
N ILE A 871 20.12 20.39 18.49
CA ILE A 871 20.12 21.85 18.32
C ILE A 871 20.12 22.52 19.70
N GLN A 872 21.16 23.31 19.99
CA GLN A 872 21.39 23.86 21.33
C GLN A 872 20.42 24.97 21.77
N GLN A 873 19.53 25.45 20.90
CA GLN A 873 18.59 26.55 21.16
C GLN A 873 17.12 26.10 21.21
N SER A 874 16.86 24.84 21.53
CA SER A 874 15.49 24.33 21.67
C SER A 874 14.76 24.92 22.88
N SER A 875 13.46 25.20 22.70
CA SER A 875 12.49 25.55 23.76
C SER A 875 11.54 24.40 24.13
N LEU A 876 11.96 23.14 23.87
CA LEU A 876 11.12 21.94 24.00
C LEU A 876 10.28 21.89 25.29
N PHE A 877 10.87 22.03 26.48
CA PHE A 877 10.11 21.83 27.71
C PHE A 877 9.15 22.99 27.99
N ARG A 878 9.46 24.20 27.53
CA ARG A 878 8.50 25.31 27.48
C ARG A 878 7.33 24.99 26.56
N SER A 879 7.59 24.59 25.31
CA SER A 879 6.56 24.24 24.33
C SER A 879 5.68 23.07 24.78
N ALA A 880 6.29 22.07 25.43
CA ALA A 880 5.58 20.97 26.08
C ALA A 880 4.66 21.46 27.22
N LEU A 881 5.15 22.35 28.08
CA LEU A 881 4.33 22.92 29.16
C LEU A 881 3.17 23.77 28.61
N GLU A 882 3.39 24.60 27.59
CA GLU A 882 2.33 25.37 26.95
C GLU A 882 1.26 24.47 26.30
N LEU A 883 1.67 23.36 25.68
CA LEU A 883 0.75 22.36 25.13
C LEU A 883 -0.08 21.66 26.22
N ILE A 884 0.52 21.22 27.33
CA ILE A 884 -0.23 20.61 28.44
C ILE A 884 -1.15 21.64 29.11
N CYS A 885 -0.72 22.88 29.33
CA CYS A 885 -1.59 23.91 29.89
C CYS A 885 -2.85 24.11 29.02
N SER A 886 -2.69 24.14 27.69
CA SER A 886 -3.83 24.23 26.75
C SER A 886 -4.82 23.06 26.88
N VAL A 887 -4.32 21.82 26.98
CA VAL A 887 -5.19 20.64 27.14
C VAL A 887 -5.83 20.60 28.54
N ASN A 888 -5.09 20.95 29.60
CA ASN A 888 -5.60 21.03 30.96
C ASN A 888 -6.73 22.08 31.09
N ASP A 889 -6.57 23.25 30.47
CA ASP A 889 -7.61 24.29 30.47
C ASP A 889 -8.93 23.79 29.87
N ALA A 890 -8.86 22.99 28.79
CA ALA A 890 -10.03 22.36 28.18
C ALA A 890 -10.62 21.22 29.02
N LEU A 891 -9.79 20.39 29.69
CA LEU A 891 -10.25 19.36 30.63
C LEU A 891 -11.02 19.96 31.82
N ILE A 892 -10.52 21.07 32.35
CA ILE A 892 -11.15 21.84 33.42
C ILE A 892 -12.47 22.48 32.94
N ARG A 893 -12.48 23.06 31.73
CA ARG A 893 -13.62 23.80 31.16
C ARG A 893 -14.52 23.00 30.22
N ARG A 894 -14.44 21.67 30.20
CA ARG A 894 -15.21 20.79 29.30
C ARG A 894 -16.72 21.10 29.24
N GLU A 895 -17.33 21.50 30.35
CA GLU A 895 -18.77 21.86 30.43
C GLU A 895 -19.12 23.18 29.69
N GLN A 896 -18.11 23.99 29.36
CA GLN A 896 -18.22 25.21 28.56
C GLN A 896 -18.00 24.94 27.06
N LEU A 897 -17.63 23.72 26.67
CA LEU A 897 -17.31 23.29 25.31
C LEU A 897 -18.33 22.23 24.86
N PRO A 898 -19.54 22.66 24.43
CA PRO A 898 -20.72 21.80 24.30
C PRO A 898 -20.61 20.78 23.16
N ASN A 899 -19.71 21.03 22.21
CA ASN A 899 -19.49 20.17 21.05
C ASN A 899 -18.25 19.27 21.26
N LEU A 900 -17.57 19.43 22.40
CA LEU A 900 -16.37 18.70 22.77
C LEU A 900 -16.71 17.42 23.55
N GLY A 901 -16.98 16.36 22.80
CA GLY A 901 -17.21 15.03 23.34
C GLY A 901 -16.02 14.44 24.11
N PHE A 902 -16.29 13.40 24.91
CA PHE A 902 -15.29 12.56 25.56
C PHE A 902 -14.29 11.97 24.56
N ILE A 903 -14.73 11.65 23.34
CA ILE A 903 -13.85 11.14 22.27
C ILE A 903 -12.81 12.19 21.91
N SER A 904 -13.24 13.44 21.62
CA SER A 904 -12.34 14.52 21.26
C SER A 904 -11.39 14.88 22.41
N LEU A 905 -11.87 14.89 23.67
CA LEU A 905 -11.01 15.07 24.84
C LEU A 905 -9.96 13.97 24.98
N ALA A 906 -10.35 12.70 24.78
CA ALA A 906 -9.41 11.58 24.82
C ALA A 906 -8.36 11.70 23.71
N TRP A 907 -8.74 12.07 22.48
CA TRP A 907 -7.79 12.32 21.39
C TRP A 907 -6.80 13.45 21.71
N ARG A 908 -7.27 14.57 22.26
CA ARG A 908 -6.40 15.69 22.67
C ARG A 908 -5.39 15.26 23.74
N VAL A 909 -5.80 14.43 24.70
CA VAL A 909 -4.86 13.90 25.71
C VAL A 909 -3.88 12.91 25.08
N ALA A 910 -4.34 11.95 24.28
CA ALA A 910 -3.49 10.94 23.67
C ALA A 910 -2.47 11.54 22.68
N SER A 911 -2.92 12.38 21.75
CA SER A 911 -2.10 12.90 20.65
C SER A 911 -1.37 14.21 20.94
N CYS A 912 -1.69 14.92 22.03
CA CYS A 912 -1.01 16.17 22.42
C CYS A 912 -0.42 16.11 23.82
N ALA A 913 -1.24 15.85 24.85
CA ALA A 913 -0.79 15.99 26.23
C ALA A 913 0.18 14.89 26.67
N LEU A 914 -0.02 13.63 26.25
CA LEU A 914 0.88 12.53 26.58
C LEU A 914 2.31 12.74 26.01
N PRO A 915 2.51 13.03 24.70
CA PRO A 915 3.82 13.40 24.17
C PRO A 915 4.56 14.46 25.00
N ALA A 916 3.87 15.57 25.31
CA ALA A 916 4.43 16.64 26.11
C ALA A 916 4.69 16.23 27.57
N ALA A 917 3.83 15.40 28.16
CA ALA A 917 3.99 14.89 29.52
C ALA A 917 5.20 13.96 29.65
N GLY A 918 5.47 13.14 28.63
CA GLY A 918 6.69 12.34 28.54
C GLY A 918 7.95 13.22 28.51
N ALA A 919 7.97 14.25 27.65
CA ALA A 919 9.07 15.21 27.60
C ALA A 919 9.29 15.94 28.95
N LEU A 920 8.22 16.39 29.60
CA LEU A 920 8.30 17.06 30.91
C LEU A 920 8.69 16.12 32.06
N ALA A 921 8.27 14.86 32.02
CA ALA A 921 8.71 13.86 33.00
C ALA A 921 10.23 13.62 32.89
N LEU A 922 10.76 13.49 31.66
CA LEU A 922 12.20 13.41 31.42
C LEU A 922 12.96 14.65 31.94
N TYR A 923 12.42 15.86 31.70
CA TYR A 923 12.97 17.10 32.27
C TYR A 923 13.04 17.08 33.80
N LEU A 924 12.01 16.54 34.47
CA LEU A 924 11.99 16.46 35.93
C LEU A 924 13.03 15.46 36.47
N LEU A 925 13.34 14.39 35.74
CA LEU A 925 14.26 13.32 36.15
C LEU A 925 15.75 13.64 35.91
N GLN A 926 16.08 14.60 35.05
CA GLN A 926 17.48 14.93 34.74
C GLN A 926 18.23 15.57 35.94
N PRO A 927 19.42 15.06 36.32
CA PRO A 927 20.26 15.70 37.34
C PRO A 927 20.80 17.05 36.87
N SER A 928 20.72 18.07 37.73
CA SER A 928 21.12 19.47 37.45
C SER A 928 22.57 19.65 36.96
N SER A 929 23.42 18.65 37.18
CA SER A 929 24.85 18.63 36.83
C SER A 929 25.20 17.88 35.55
N ARG A 930 24.22 17.29 34.83
CA ARG A 930 24.45 16.45 33.63
C ARG A 930 23.72 16.89 32.36
N CYS A 931 23.01 18.02 32.36
CA CYS A 931 22.29 18.46 31.16
C CYS A 931 23.28 18.86 30.04
N ARG A 932 23.29 18.08 28.94
CA ARG A 932 24.12 18.37 27.73
C ARG A 932 23.65 19.60 26.96
N PHE A 933 22.45 20.09 27.23
CA PHE A 933 21.78 21.14 26.46
C PHE A 933 21.50 22.35 27.35
N LYS A 934 21.75 23.56 26.84
CA LYS A 934 21.42 24.81 27.52
C LYS A 934 20.08 25.32 27.03
N GLU A 935 18.99 24.94 27.71
CA GLU A 935 17.67 25.51 27.44
C GLU A 935 17.68 27.04 27.64
N LEU A 936 17.05 27.78 26.73
CA LEU A 936 17.07 29.24 26.71
C LEU A 936 16.24 29.88 27.84
N ASP A 937 15.15 29.22 28.28
CA ASP A 937 14.27 29.66 29.37
C ASP A 937 13.52 28.46 29.97
N PRO A 938 14.12 27.71 30.92
CA PRO A 938 13.55 26.46 31.42
C PRO A 938 12.28 26.67 32.27
N PRO A 939 11.24 25.82 32.09
CA PRO A 939 9.99 25.95 32.84
C PRO A 939 10.20 25.67 34.34
N SER A 940 9.51 26.40 35.21
CA SER A 940 9.55 26.16 36.65
C SER A 940 9.10 24.72 36.98
N ARG A 941 10.00 23.93 37.59
CA ARG A 941 9.72 22.54 38.03
C ARG A 941 8.42 22.41 38.82
N ARG A 942 8.11 23.40 39.67
CA ARG A 942 6.85 23.48 40.41
C ARG A 942 5.64 23.52 39.48
N ARG A 943 5.67 24.41 38.47
CA ARG A 943 4.58 24.59 37.49
C ARG A 943 4.42 23.36 36.59
N VAL A 944 5.51 22.66 36.30
CA VAL A 944 5.50 21.37 35.60
C VAL A 944 4.78 20.31 36.45
N ILE A 945 5.18 20.12 37.71
CA ILE A 945 4.53 19.17 38.64
C ILE A 945 3.04 19.50 38.79
N GLU A 946 2.68 20.76 39.03
CA GLU A 946 1.28 21.22 39.13
C GLU A 946 0.45 20.81 37.89
N ASN A 947 0.98 20.98 36.67
CA ASN A 947 0.26 20.63 35.44
C ASN A 947 0.22 19.13 35.15
N LEU A 948 1.25 18.37 35.51
CA LEU A 948 1.22 16.91 35.43
C LEU A 948 0.21 16.32 36.43
N SER A 949 0.15 16.84 37.65
CA SER A 949 -0.86 16.42 38.64
C SER A 949 -2.30 16.71 38.19
N VAL A 950 -2.55 17.86 37.55
CA VAL A 950 -3.86 18.18 36.95
C VAL A 950 -4.21 17.18 35.85
N LEU A 951 -3.26 16.87 34.95
CA LEU A 951 -3.47 15.90 33.87
C LEU A 951 -3.80 14.50 34.44
N ILE A 952 -2.97 14.00 35.37
CA ILE A 952 -3.16 12.70 36.06
C ILE A 952 -4.54 12.62 36.73
N ALA A 953 -5.00 13.68 37.40
CA ALA A 953 -6.29 13.72 38.07
C ALA A 953 -7.48 13.70 37.09
N HIS A 954 -7.34 14.30 35.91
CA HIS A 954 -8.39 14.31 34.89
C HIS A 954 -8.40 13.07 33.99
N MET A 955 -7.32 12.29 33.92
CA MET A 955 -7.26 11.09 33.06
C MET A 955 -8.36 10.07 33.39
N ASP A 956 -8.69 9.85 34.67
CA ASP A 956 -9.74 8.90 35.10
C ASP A 956 -11.14 9.24 34.56
N ILE A 957 -11.40 10.51 34.23
CA ILE A 957 -12.69 10.97 33.68
C ILE A 957 -12.82 10.58 32.19
N LEU A 958 -11.69 10.34 31.51
CA LEU A 958 -11.64 10.12 30.06
C LEU A 958 -11.79 8.65 29.65
N HIS A 959 -11.65 7.69 30.58
CA HIS A 959 -11.65 6.27 30.24
C HIS A 959 -12.39 5.38 31.25
N SER A 960 -13.20 4.48 30.69
CA SER A 960 -13.74 3.30 31.36
C SER A 960 -12.97 2.05 30.88
N PRO A 961 -12.92 0.94 31.64
CA PRO A 961 -12.31 -0.34 31.19
C PRO A 961 -12.83 -0.91 29.85
N SER A 962 -13.92 -0.34 29.35
CA SER A 962 -14.61 -0.68 28.11
C SER A 962 -14.32 0.24 26.92
N ASP A 963 -13.42 1.22 27.06
CA ASP A 963 -13.04 2.16 25.99
C ASP A 963 -11.64 1.84 25.43
N GLY A 964 -11.44 2.07 24.13
CA GLY A 964 -10.25 1.61 23.41
C GLY A 964 -8.90 2.10 23.96
N ASN A 965 -8.83 3.38 24.34
CA ASN A 965 -7.60 3.99 24.88
C ASN A 965 -7.40 3.75 26.39
N PHE A 966 -8.22 2.91 27.04
CA PHE A 966 -8.12 2.60 28.48
C PHE A 966 -6.72 2.16 28.90
N LYS A 967 -6.11 1.23 28.14
CA LYS A 967 -4.79 0.68 28.45
C LYS A 967 -3.71 1.77 28.43
N LEU A 968 -3.70 2.59 27.39
CA LEU A 968 -2.78 3.71 27.21
C LEU A 968 -2.84 4.65 28.41
N PHE A 969 -4.03 5.17 28.74
CA PHE A 969 -4.17 6.12 29.83
C PHE A 969 -3.85 5.47 31.18
N SER A 970 -4.21 4.19 31.40
CA SER A 970 -3.85 3.44 32.61
C SER A 970 -2.34 3.18 32.75
N GLN A 971 -1.60 3.06 31.64
CA GLN A 971 -0.13 2.95 31.67
C GLN A 971 0.50 4.33 31.91
N ALA A 972 0.18 5.32 31.07
CA ALA A 972 0.73 6.66 31.15
C ALA A 972 0.45 7.33 32.51
N LYS A 973 -0.75 7.17 33.08
CA LYS A 973 -1.09 7.68 34.41
C LYS A 973 -0.18 7.09 35.49
N ARG A 974 0.04 5.77 35.49
CA ARG A 974 0.92 5.10 36.48
C ARG A 974 2.36 5.58 36.37
N SER A 975 2.89 5.68 35.13
CA SER A 975 4.25 6.14 34.88
C SER A 975 4.44 7.61 35.30
N LEU A 976 3.52 8.51 34.93
CA LEU A 976 3.56 9.91 35.33
C LEU A 976 3.38 10.11 36.84
N GLN A 977 2.49 9.34 37.47
CA GLN A 977 2.25 9.42 38.91
C GLN A 977 3.48 8.94 39.72
N SER A 978 4.15 7.87 39.27
CA SER A 978 5.41 7.42 39.86
C SER A 978 6.50 8.50 39.84
N VAL A 979 6.64 9.25 38.73
CA VAL A 979 7.58 10.38 38.64
C VAL A 979 7.21 11.50 39.60
N VAL A 980 5.93 11.87 39.70
CA VAL A 980 5.47 12.91 40.64
C VAL A 980 5.69 12.47 42.09
N ASP A 981 5.35 11.24 42.45
CA ASP A 981 5.50 10.71 43.81
C ASP A 981 6.98 10.65 44.23
N MET A 982 7.88 10.22 43.33
CA MET A 982 9.34 10.21 43.57
C MET A 982 9.87 11.60 43.94
N LEU A 983 9.33 12.65 43.33
CA LEU A 983 9.77 14.05 43.53
C LEU A 983 9.15 14.72 44.76
N LEU A 984 8.05 14.17 45.28
CA LEU A 984 7.35 14.65 46.46
C LEU A 984 7.76 13.92 47.75
N GLN A 985 8.45 12.79 47.66
CA GLN A 985 9.00 12.10 48.82
C GLN A 985 10.12 12.94 49.47
N PRO A 986 10.13 13.10 50.81
CA PRO A 986 11.25 13.73 51.50
C PRO A 986 12.48 12.82 51.41
N LEU A 987 13.64 13.41 51.08
CA LEU A 987 14.94 12.72 51.15
C LEU A 987 15.11 12.06 52.51
N ASN A 988 15.16 10.73 52.53
CA ASN A 988 15.18 9.94 53.75
C ASN A 988 16.55 10.07 54.44
N PRO A 989 16.68 10.71 55.62
CA PRO A 989 17.98 11.09 56.18
C PRO A 989 18.61 9.97 57.04
N LEU A 990 18.50 8.71 56.58
CA LEU A 990 19.03 7.52 57.25
C LEU A 990 19.68 6.61 56.21
N GLY A 991 21.00 6.71 56.07
CA GLY A 991 21.78 5.98 55.06
C GLY A 991 23.19 6.50 54.78
N MET A 992 23.69 7.52 55.50
CA MET A 992 25.08 7.94 55.43
C MET A 992 25.93 7.30 56.53
N GLU A 993 26.35 6.04 56.36
CA GLU A 993 27.58 5.55 56.98
C GLU A 993 28.48 4.83 55.95
N ALA A 994 29.61 5.48 55.69
CA ALA A 994 30.85 5.04 55.06
C ALA A 994 30.93 3.65 54.38
N SER A 995 31.19 3.67 53.06
CA SER A 995 32.37 2.95 52.54
C SER A 995 33.14 3.82 51.55
N SER A 996 34.36 4.20 51.94
CA SER A 996 35.26 5.04 51.15
C SER A 996 36.15 4.18 50.24
N THR A 997 35.60 3.70 49.12
CA THR A 997 36.34 2.93 48.11
C THR A 997 36.04 3.44 46.70
N GLN A 998 37.02 4.16 46.14
CA GLN A 998 37.23 4.48 44.72
C GLN A 998 36.11 4.12 43.73
N LEU A 999 35.08 4.97 43.58
CA LEU A 999 34.29 4.99 42.34
C LEU A 999 35.11 5.64 41.23
N ASN A 1000 35.93 4.82 40.58
CA ASN A 1000 36.57 5.15 39.31
C ASN A 1000 35.94 4.28 38.20
N THR A 1001 34.63 4.40 38.05
CA THR A 1001 33.82 3.71 37.03
C THR A 1001 33.29 4.73 36.04
N GLN A 1002 33.67 4.55 34.77
CA GLN A 1002 33.05 5.27 33.66
C GLN A 1002 31.60 4.77 33.56
N LEU A 1003 30.64 5.62 33.93
CA LEU A 1003 29.24 5.41 33.56
C LEU A 1003 29.15 5.35 32.01
N PRO A 1004 28.28 4.49 31.44
CA PRO A 1004 28.19 4.33 29.99
C PRO A 1004 27.87 5.65 29.26
N PRO A 1005 28.07 5.70 27.92
CA PRO A 1005 27.58 6.80 27.11
C PRO A 1005 26.07 7.02 27.28
N ALA A 1006 25.59 8.18 26.84
CA ALA A 1006 24.20 8.59 27.02
C ALA A 1006 23.24 7.88 26.05
N ASP A 1007 23.24 6.55 26.06
CA ASP A 1007 22.43 5.66 25.21
C ASP A 1007 21.10 5.27 25.91
N TRP A 1008 20.73 5.96 26.99
CA TRP A 1008 19.54 5.72 27.81
C TRP A 1008 18.21 6.13 27.14
N MET A 1009 18.27 6.69 25.93
CA MET A 1009 17.15 6.69 24.99
C MET A 1009 17.51 5.78 23.83
N VAL A 1010 16.82 4.63 23.74
CA VAL A 1010 16.88 3.77 22.55
C VAL A 1010 16.47 4.62 21.33
N PRO A 1011 17.35 4.82 20.33
CA PRO A 1011 17.09 5.76 19.23
C PRO A 1011 15.83 5.46 18.40
N ASP A 1012 15.35 4.22 18.48
CA ASP A 1012 14.30 3.67 17.61
C ASP A 1012 12.87 4.07 18.02
N TYR A 1013 12.63 4.53 19.26
CA TYR A 1013 11.29 4.99 19.68
C TYR A 1013 11.02 6.42 19.21
N CYS A 1014 10.32 6.52 18.07
CA CYS A 1014 9.85 7.79 17.50
C CYS A 1014 8.40 8.15 17.90
N GLY A 1015 7.62 7.19 18.40
CA GLY A 1015 6.22 7.36 18.81
C GLY A 1015 6.06 7.46 20.33
N PHE A 1016 4.96 8.08 20.77
CA PHE A 1016 4.57 8.20 22.19
C PHE A 1016 3.45 7.21 22.53
N ASP A 1017 3.56 6.00 21.98
CA ASP A 1017 2.51 5.00 22.02
C ASP A 1017 2.50 4.18 23.33
N GLY A 1018 1.72 3.10 23.37
CA GLY A 1018 1.57 2.27 24.56
C GLY A 1018 2.84 1.53 24.93
N ASP A 1019 3.76 1.33 23.98
CA ASP A 1019 5.03 0.66 24.21
C ASP A 1019 6.04 1.66 24.80
N PHE A 1020 6.03 2.93 24.37
CA PHE A 1020 6.76 4.00 25.08
C PHE A 1020 6.36 4.05 26.57
N TRP A 1021 5.06 4.12 26.88
CA TRP A 1021 4.59 4.19 28.27
C TRP A 1021 4.75 2.90 29.07
N ALA A 1022 4.89 1.75 28.39
CA ALA A 1022 5.18 0.46 29.02
C ALA A 1022 6.63 0.35 29.48
N HIS A 1023 7.59 0.83 28.67
CA HIS A 1023 9.02 0.78 28.97
C HIS A 1023 9.53 2.02 29.73
N PHE A 1024 8.75 3.12 29.77
CA PHE A 1024 9.10 4.33 30.53
C PHE A 1024 9.47 4.06 32.00
N PRO A 1025 8.81 3.14 32.75
CA PRO A 1025 9.24 2.77 34.10
C PRO A 1025 10.61 2.10 34.15
N ASP A 1026 11.00 1.32 33.15
CA ASP A 1026 12.32 0.68 33.11
C ASP A 1026 13.44 1.73 32.96
N CYS A 1027 13.15 2.85 32.27
CA CYS A 1027 14.02 4.03 32.23
C CYS A 1027 14.18 4.73 33.60
N LEU A 1028 13.34 4.43 34.60
CA LEU A 1028 13.48 4.96 35.98
C LEU A 1028 14.39 4.08 36.86
N TYR A 1029 14.67 2.84 36.46
CA TYR A 1029 15.31 1.82 37.30
C TYR A 1029 16.52 1.15 36.61
N THR A 1030 17.60 1.90 36.39
CA THR A 1030 18.86 1.35 35.87
C THR A 1030 19.79 0.80 36.97
N GLU A 1031 19.90 -0.53 37.04
CA GLU A 1031 20.98 -1.39 37.59
C GLU A 1031 21.66 -1.15 38.96
N GLU A 1032 21.44 -0.06 39.71
CA GLU A 1032 22.03 0.08 41.07
C GLU A 1032 21.21 -0.57 42.20
N ASN A 1033 20.00 -1.10 41.93
CA ASN A 1033 19.09 -1.66 42.95
C ASN A 1033 18.70 -3.15 42.77
N SER A 1034 19.20 -3.85 41.73
CA SER A 1034 18.83 -5.26 41.49
C SER A 1034 19.42 -6.25 42.50
N ASP A 1035 20.52 -5.91 43.16
CA ASP A 1035 21.23 -6.79 44.11
C ASP A 1035 20.62 -6.84 45.53
N GLN A 1036 19.52 -6.13 45.80
CA GLN A 1036 18.82 -6.17 47.11
C GLN A 1036 17.44 -6.83 47.08
N ALA A 1037 16.99 -7.37 45.93
CA ALA A 1037 15.69 -8.05 45.80
C ALA A 1037 15.79 -9.60 45.79
N LEU A 1038 16.93 -10.16 46.21
CA LEU A 1038 17.21 -11.61 46.28
C LEU A 1038 17.85 -12.03 47.61
N VAL A 1039 17.17 -11.67 48.73
CA VAL A 1039 17.36 -12.27 50.07
C VAL A 1039 15.99 -12.48 50.72
#